data_AF-A0A094GDZ0-F1
#
_entry.id   AF-A0A094GDZ0-F1
#
_cell.length_a   1.000
_cell.length_b   1.000
_cell.length_c   1.000
_cell.angle_alpha   90.00
_cell.angle_beta   90.00
_cell.angle_gamma   90.00
#
_symmetry.space_group_name_H-M   'P 1'
#
loop_
_entity.id
_entity.type
_entity.pdbx_description
1 polymer ?
#
loop_
_entity_poly.entity_id
_entity_poly.type
_entity_poly.pdbx_seq_one_letter_code
_entity_poly.pdbx_strand_id
1 'polypeptide(L)'
;MEQAPVKTFTTRVETFLSEIFLVHVFDSKAPAKVSCRWRLSDFESPADADEPQYFHCLDLLLSIVPTSCADIGHQDNKNEGFIPFATGTYLENLVRTCCTIRASAAEGEIAIKVILVPRAGFLCRSDILKLRMRHSEFIDSVIPFSTPGGHFAPVTAYGGGTLLDLLPSSPGALLVKQSSLSHHEILDLLGKDLRVRLSFDWVLPTKPATRRAAVVGGRPVFDMKRGSYGAAGPFEAAQALGLSVIVLDQRGHWLEGERYSYLRDEFIAIDVTNDAELPLIIAEAVKGRDIDCVVTFSDEFVIATAKAAEILNLPTEPVQAILHAHYKDETRKLVENPNIQVLRLDSAEQLNDPSLTERLRTLQYPLIVKPCRGAGSRGVMRVNNHSSMRQAVQKMKEDGLSKHGILLETFVDGPEVDANLIIWDGELLFFEISDDFPCLADRADATIADNFTETLMLLPSRLDTDEIEMLRSSLHRSLLQLGFRSGVYHMEARVQNSSMSYKETDGILDLADANTTAKGRPDIFLIEVNARPPGLDCAFSTLYTYGVDLCALHFLRALGDRDCFAALSKPFSCFAQYWCGNCQVPMHRESILVPDDFFERVYQQLPEIVPHVSRAELFVQPETLVSPRGGCGFIAYFLLYSRTSRRHVLEMSDRVQKVSKKILDNRPRFNVDQGLQAIGLDEYNKQGNRQVSDQSSQKNRVRDCIQNLTLKQSVNSVTAASATAQLEIGTHKSSGMPPPDASNKVFDEDAMSPRSNGEDLVKMSQDALACLSQSNANRPHQPPQDLGEEPALVKATIERIRTIRDGPEDDQREGVTTHDGLEPIRQPTKCPLSYICDKAER
;
A
#
# COMPACT_ATOMS: atom_id res chain seq x y z
N MET A 1 21.10 -41.89 26.57
CA MET A 1 21.15 -43.35 26.84
C MET A 1 20.43 -44.05 25.71
N GLU A 2 20.94 -45.21 25.31
CA GLU A 2 20.38 -46.21 24.38
C GLU A 2 19.89 -45.73 22.98
N GLN A 3 20.55 -46.26 21.95
CA GLN A 3 20.15 -46.13 20.55
C GLN A 3 19.00 -47.10 20.25
N ALA A 4 17.85 -46.57 19.83
CA ALA A 4 16.80 -47.37 19.20
C ALA A 4 17.25 -47.82 17.80
N PRO A 5 16.83 -49.00 17.31
CA PRO A 5 17.37 -49.57 16.08
C PRO A 5 16.95 -48.77 14.84
N VAL A 6 17.92 -48.47 13.98
CA VAL A 6 17.70 -47.89 12.65
C VAL A 6 16.85 -48.87 11.82
N LYS A 7 15.56 -48.55 11.65
CA LYS A 7 14.75 -49.17 10.61
C LYS A 7 15.26 -48.66 9.25
N THR A 8 15.86 -49.55 8.48
CA THR A 8 16.21 -49.29 7.08
C THR A 8 14.93 -49.07 6.27
N PHE A 9 14.65 -47.82 5.94
CA PHE A 9 13.63 -47.47 4.95
C PHE A 9 14.06 -48.02 3.59
N THR A 10 13.31 -48.98 3.06
CA THR A 10 13.40 -49.37 1.65
C THR A 10 12.72 -48.29 0.81
N THR A 11 13.49 -47.31 0.37
CA THR A 11 13.08 -46.34 -0.65
C THR A 11 12.63 -47.07 -1.91
N ARG A 12 11.37 -46.88 -2.30
CA ARG A 12 10.97 -47.12 -3.69
C ARG A 12 11.80 -46.18 -4.56
N VAL A 13 12.57 -46.73 -5.49
CA VAL A 13 13.19 -45.94 -6.55
C VAL A 13 12.07 -45.61 -7.53
N GLU A 14 11.44 -44.45 -7.34
CA GLU A 14 10.34 -43.99 -8.19
C GLU A 14 10.86 -43.61 -9.57
N THR A 15 10.69 -44.55 -10.50
CA THR A 15 11.10 -44.42 -11.89
C THR A 15 10.14 -43.49 -12.65
N PHE A 16 10.70 -42.52 -13.37
CA PHE A 16 9.94 -41.66 -14.27
C PHE A 16 9.28 -42.50 -15.38
N LEU A 17 7.97 -42.36 -15.54
CA LEU A 17 7.24 -42.81 -16.73
C LEU A 17 7.64 -41.94 -17.92
N SER A 18 7.53 -42.47 -19.14
CA SER A 18 7.95 -41.78 -20.37
C SER A 18 6.90 -41.91 -21.45
N GLU A 19 6.45 -40.77 -21.97
CA GLU A 19 5.45 -40.67 -23.04
C GLU A 19 5.94 -39.70 -24.12
N ILE A 20 5.45 -39.85 -25.35
CA ILE A 20 5.85 -39.02 -26.49
C ILE A 20 4.59 -38.52 -27.19
N PHE A 21 4.57 -37.22 -27.52
CA PHE A 21 3.45 -36.55 -28.16
C PHE A 21 3.91 -35.72 -29.37
N LEU A 22 2.99 -35.47 -30.30
CA LEU A 22 3.12 -34.46 -31.35
C LEU A 22 2.37 -33.19 -30.95
N VAL A 23 3.04 -32.03 -31.03
CA VAL A 23 2.49 -30.74 -30.61
C VAL A 23 2.76 -29.67 -31.67
N HIS A 24 1.76 -28.84 -31.99
CA HIS A 24 1.97 -27.67 -32.85
C HIS A 24 2.42 -26.48 -32.00
N VAL A 25 3.72 -26.21 -32.01
CA VAL A 25 4.35 -25.21 -31.13
C VAL A 25 4.40 -23.82 -31.77
N PHE A 26 4.30 -23.74 -33.10
CA PHE A 26 4.38 -22.52 -33.91
C PHE A 26 3.40 -22.60 -35.09
N ASP A 27 3.27 -21.53 -35.88
CA ASP A 27 2.57 -21.52 -37.19
C ASP A 27 3.25 -22.41 -38.27
N SER A 28 4.21 -23.25 -37.87
CA SER A 28 4.88 -24.22 -38.74
C SER A 28 3.94 -25.37 -39.10
N LYS A 29 3.95 -25.77 -40.38
CA LYS A 29 3.14 -26.89 -40.89
C LYS A 29 3.51 -28.25 -40.26
N ALA A 30 4.73 -28.40 -39.75
CA ALA A 30 5.16 -29.60 -39.02
C ALA A 30 4.93 -29.43 -37.50
N PRO A 31 4.38 -30.43 -36.80
CA PRO A 31 4.44 -30.50 -35.34
C PRO A 31 5.87 -30.72 -34.85
N ALA A 32 6.14 -30.43 -33.58
CA ALA A 32 7.34 -30.86 -32.86
C ALA A 32 7.08 -32.17 -32.12
N LYS A 33 8.12 -33.01 -31.99
CA LYS A 33 8.11 -34.22 -31.16
C LYS A 33 8.47 -33.82 -29.73
N VAL A 34 7.54 -34.06 -28.81
CA VAL A 34 7.69 -33.72 -27.39
C VAL A 34 7.83 -35.02 -26.60
N SER A 35 8.96 -35.19 -25.93
CA SER A 35 9.20 -36.28 -24.98
C SER A 35 8.92 -35.78 -23.57
N CYS A 36 8.00 -36.45 -22.88
CA CYS A 36 7.58 -36.14 -21.52
C CYS A 36 8.02 -37.28 -20.60
N ARG A 37 8.97 -37.02 -19.69
CA ARG A 37 9.27 -37.93 -18.59
C ARG A 37 8.64 -37.39 -17.33
N TRP A 38 7.83 -38.18 -16.61
CA TRP A 38 7.14 -37.69 -15.41
C TRP A 38 7.06 -38.70 -14.26
N ARG A 39 6.92 -38.18 -13.04
CA ARG A 39 6.55 -38.95 -11.83
C ARG A 39 5.56 -38.15 -10.99
N LEU A 40 4.73 -38.83 -10.21
CA LEU A 40 4.06 -38.18 -9.07
C LEU A 40 5.06 -38.07 -7.92
N SER A 41 5.05 -36.96 -7.20
CA SER A 41 6.02 -36.66 -6.15
C SER A 41 5.31 -36.36 -4.83
N ASP A 42 5.87 -36.86 -3.72
CA ASP A 42 5.36 -36.72 -2.36
C ASP A 42 3.91 -37.24 -2.17
N PHE A 43 3.72 -38.53 -2.48
CA PHE A 43 2.71 -39.34 -1.80
C PHE A 43 3.35 -40.07 -0.63
N GLU A 44 3.45 -39.41 0.52
CA GLU A 44 3.88 -40.09 1.74
C GLU A 44 2.88 -41.19 2.14
N SER A 45 3.44 -42.24 2.75
CA SER A 45 2.69 -43.43 3.18
C SER A 45 1.60 -43.04 4.22
N PRO A 46 0.52 -43.85 4.42
CA PRO A 46 -0.58 -43.54 5.36
C PRO A 46 -0.22 -43.46 6.86
N ALA A 47 1.03 -43.17 7.22
CA ALA A 47 1.51 -43.05 8.60
C ALA A 47 1.11 -41.73 9.26
N ASP A 48 0.97 -40.64 8.50
CA ASP A 48 0.55 -39.31 8.95
C ASP A 48 -0.83 -38.92 8.36
N ALA A 49 -1.79 -39.86 8.41
CA ALA A 49 -3.12 -39.72 7.80
C ALA A 49 -4.03 -38.63 8.42
N ASP A 50 -3.57 -37.93 9.47
CA ASP A 50 -4.30 -36.86 10.15
C ASP A 50 -3.93 -35.45 9.66
N GLU A 51 -2.86 -35.24 8.87
CA GLU A 51 -2.56 -33.93 8.29
C GLU A 51 -3.36 -33.66 6.99
N PRO A 52 -4.01 -32.49 6.85
CA PRO A 52 -4.77 -32.16 5.65
C PRO A 52 -3.84 -31.92 4.44
N GLN A 53 -3.99 -32.76 3.42
CA GLN A 53 -3.24 -32.60 2.16
C GLN A 53 -3.83 -31.46 1.32
N TYR A 54 -3.04 -30.40 1.11
CA TYR A 54 -3.47 -29.19 0.38
C TYR A 54 -3.14 -29.21 -1.12
N PHE A 55 -2.19 -30.05 -1.56
CA PHE A 55 -1.81 -30.22 -2.96
C PHE A 55 -1.09 -31.55 -3.18
N HIS A 56 -1.05 -32.01 -4.44
CA HIS A 56 -0.07 -33.01 -4.90
C HIS A 56 0.85 -32.39 -5.96
N CYS A 57 1.98 -33.05 -6.24
CA CYS A 57 2.91 -32.65 -7.29
C CYS A 57 3.06 -33.74 -8.36
N LEU A 58 3.23 -33.31 -9.60
CA LEU A 58 3.80 -34.11 -10.67
C LEU A 58 5.09 -33.41 -11.15
N ASP A 59 6.20 -34.13 -11.08
CA ASP A 59 7.46 -33.71 -11.68
C ASP A 59 7.45 -34.08 -13.15
N LEU A 60 7.72 -33.11 -14.04
CA LEU A 60 7.76 -33.28 -15.49
C LEU A 60 9.08 -32.76 -16.04
N LEU A 61 9.76 -33.61 -16.81
CA LEU A 61 10.93 -33.26 -17.62
C LEU A 61 10.52 -33.32 -19.08
N LEU A 62 10.63 -32.18 -19.75
CA LEU A 62 10.12 -31.95 -21.09
C LEU A 62 11.31 -31.76 -22.07
N SER A 63 11.38 -32.58 -23.12
CA SER A 63 12.34 -32.39 -24.22
C SER A 63 11.56 -32.16 -25.51
N ILE A 64 11.91 -31.11 -26.26
CA ILE A 64 11.19 -30.65 -27.44
C ILE A 64 12.14 -30.72 -28.63
N VAL A 65 11.84 -31.58 -29.60
CA VAL A 65 12.63 -31.75 -30.82
C VAL A 65 11.79 -31.31 -32.03
N PRO A 66 12.20 -30.27 -32.77
CA PRO A 66 11.54 -29.90 -34.02
C PRO A 66 11.62 -31.05 -35.02
N THR A 67 10.48 -31.52 -35.52
CA THR A 67 10.43 -32.62 -36.49
C THR A 67 10.62 -32.08 -37.90
N SER A 68 11.43 -32.75 -38.74
CA SER A 68 11.55 -32.35 -40.15
C SER A 68 10.36 -32.90 -40.95
N CYS A 69 10.00 -32.25 -42.06
CA CYS A 69 8.94 -32.76 -42.95
C CYS A 69 9.23 -34.15 -43.55
N ALA A 70 10.48 -34.64 -43.50
CA ALA A 70 10.85 -35.96 -43.98
C ALA A 70 10.45 -37.09 -43.00
N ASP A 71 10.40 -36.80 -41.69
CA ASP A 71 10.20 -37.81 -40.64
C ASP A 71 8.73 -38.23 -40.49
N ILE A 72 7.80 -37.40 -40.96
CA ILE A 72 6.35 -37.62 -40.85
C ILE A 72 5.84 -38.57 -41.95
N GLY A 73 6.59 -38.71 -43.05
CA GLY A 73 6.17 -39.43 -44.28
C GLY A 73 6.40 -40.94 -44.29
N HIS A 74 6.97 -41.55 -43.24
CA HIS A 74 7.40 -42.96 -43.25
C HIS A 74 6.91 -43.79 -42.04
N GLN A 75 5.62 -43.70 -41.69
CA GLN A 75 4.97 -44.64 -40.75
C GLN A 75 4.41 -45.91 -41.43
N ASP A 76 5.20 -46.52 -42.33
CA ASP A 76 4.84 -47.77 -43.03
C ASP A 76 5.69 -48.99 -42.59
N ASN A 77 6.43 -48.86 -41.48
CA ASN A 77 7.21 -49.94 -40.87
C ASN A 77 6.57 -50.48 -39.58
N LYS A 78 6.26 -51.78 -39.59
CA LYS A 78 5.32 -52.48 -38.68
C LYS A 78 5.75 -52.68 -37.22
N ASN A 79 6.53 -51.77 -36.62
CA ASN A 79 6.95 -51.91 -35.20
C ASN A 79 7.11 -50.60 -34.41
N GLU A 80 6.85 -49.41 -35.00
CA GLU A 80 6.75 -48.18 -34.23
C GLU A 80 5.28 -47.85 -33.94
N GLY A 81 4.96 -47.62 -32.67
CA GLY A 81 3.59 -47.30 -32.24
C GLY A 81 3.15 -45.90 -32.68
N PHE A 82 1.84 -45.74 -32.90
CA PHE A 82 1.23 -44.45 -33.24
C PHE A 82 1.50 -43.42 -32.14
N ILE A 83 2.17 -42.30 -32.49
CA ILE A 83 2.45 -41.20 -31.57
C ILE A 83 1.22 -40.28 -31.51
N PRO A 84 0.58 -40.09 -30.34
CA PRO A 84 -0.61 -39.26 -30.22
C PRO A 84 -0.30 -37.77 -30.39
N PHE A 85 -1.26 -37.02 -30.95
CA PHE A 85 -1.26 -35.56 -30.95
C PHE A 85 -1.85 -35.04 -29.63
N ALA A 86 -1.23 -34.01 -29.04
CA ALA A 86 -1.74 -33.34 -27.83
C ALA A 86 -2.43 -32.00 -28.13
N THR A 87 -2.91 -31.79 -29.36
CA THR A 87 -3.59 -30.58 -29.81
C THR A 87 -4.83 -30.27 -28.96
N GLY A 88 -4.99 -29.02 -28.53
CA GLY A 88 -6.10 -28.57 -27.69
C GLY A 88 -6.00 -28.99 -26.21
N THR A 89 -4.90 -29.60 -25.79
CA THR A 89 -4.70 -30.04 -24.39
C THR A 89 -3.88 -29.04 -23.57
N TYR A 90 -3.91 -29.20 -22.24
CA TYR A 90 -3.03 -28.49 -21.32
C TYR A 90 -1.53 -28.70 -21.64
N LEU A 91 -1.14 -29.86 -22.19
CA LEU A 91 0.24 -30.13 -22.58
C LEU A 91 0.68 -29.25 -23.77
N GLU A 92 -0.19 -29.03 -24.76
CA GLU A 92 0.13 -28.12 -25.86
C GLU A 92 0.34 -26.68 -25.36
N ASN A 93 -0.54 -26.20 -24.48
CA ASN A 93 -0.40 -24.87 -23.89
C ASN A 93 0.89 -24.73 -23.06
N LEU A 94 1.22 -25.75 -22.26
CA LEU A 94 2.45 -25.82 -21.48
C LEU A 94 3.68 -25.76 -22.39
N VAL A 95 3.75 -26.61 -23.43
CA VAL A 95 4.86 -26.66 -24.40
C VAL A 95 5.02 -25.32 -25.11
N ARG A 96 3.93 -24.73 -25.64
CA ARG A 96 3.95 -23.41 -26.30
C ARG A 96 4.49 -22.34 -25.36
N THR A 97 3.99 -22.27 -24.12
CA THR A 97 4.41 -21.28 -23.13
C THR A 97 5.89 -21.45 -22.76
N CYS A 98 6.36 -22.69 -22.57
CA CYS A 98 7.78 -22.98 -22.33
C CYS A 98 8.67 -22.53 -23.49
N CYS A 99 8.25 -22.73 -24.75
CA CYS A 99 8.98 -22.24 -25.92
C CYS A 99 8.97 -20.71 -26.05
N THR A 100 7.88 -20.04 -25.69
CA THR A 100 7.82 -18.56 -25.66
C THR A 100 8.75 -17.99 -24.59
N ILE A 101 8.74 -18.55 -23.38
CA ILE A 101 9.59 -18.08 -22.27
C ILE A 101 11.07 -18.37 -22.56
N ARG A 102 11.39 -19.60 -22.98
CA ARG A 102 12.76 -20.03 -23.30
C ARG A 102 13.05 -19.91 -24.80
N ALA A 103 12.85 -18.72 -25.38
CA ALA A 103 12.92 -18.41 -26.81
C ALA A 103 14.26 -18.75 -27.54
N SER A 104 15.25 -19.30 -26.84
CA SER A 104 16.56 -19.73 -27.35
C SER A 104 16.97 -21.17 -26.94
N ALA A 105 16.15 -21.89 -26.16
CA ALA A 105 16.51 -23.22 -25.62
C ALA A 105 16.15 -24.36 -26.58
N ALA A 106 16.89 -24.46 -27.70
CA ALA A 106 16.80 -25.60 -28.62
C ALA A 106 17.53 -26.86 -28.11
N GLU A 107 18.32 -26.76 -27.03
CA GLU A 107 19.11 -27.85 -26.48
C GLU A 107 18.91 -27.95 -24.96
N GLY A 108 18.31 -29.05 -24.50
CA GLY A 108 18.15 -29.39 -23.08
C GLY A 108 16.76 -29.92 -22.70
N GLU A 109 16.69 -30.64 -21.57
CA GLU A 109 15.41 -30.91 -20.90
C GLU A 109 14.97 -29.69 -20.08
N ILE A 110 13.66 -29.44 -20.02
CA ILE A 110 13.04 -28.40 -19.22
C ILE A 110 12.37 -29.07 -18.01
N ALA A 111 12.83 -28.75 -16.81
CA ALA A 111 12.17 -29.18 -15.57
C ALA A 111 10.95 -28.30 -15.25
N ILE A 112 9.85 -28.96 -14.91
CA ILE A 112 8.54 -28.38 -14.63
C ILE A 112 7.95 -29.14 -13.44
N LYS A 113 7.29 -28.42 -12.51
CA LYS A 113 6.46 -29.05 -11.48
C LYS A 113 5.00 -28.66 -11.66
N VAL A 114 4.14 -29.63 -11.93
CA VAL A 114 2.71 -29.44 -12.10
C VAL A 114 2.03 -29.59 -10.73
N ILE A 115 1.21 -28.62 -10.34
CA ILE A 115 0.44 -28.66 -9.10
C ILE A 115 -0.89 -29.36 -9.40
N LEU A 116 -1.32 -30.30 -8.56
CA LEU A 116 -2.58 -31.02 -8.70
C LEU A 116 -3.46 -30.78 -7.47
N VAL A 117 -4.76 -30.56 -7.67
CA VAL A 117 -5.68 -30.39 -6.54
C VAL A 117 -5.97 -31.74 -5.86
N PRO A 118 -6.05 -31.78 -4.52
CA PRO A 118 -6.30 -33.02 -3.77
C PRO A 118 -7.78 -33.37 -3.65
N ARG A 119 -8.67 -32.41 -3.94
CA ARG A 119 -10.13 -32.49 -3.76
C ARG A 119 -10.84 -31.69 -4.84
N ALA A 120 -12.10 -32.04 -5.11
CA ALA A 120 -12.95 -31.26 -6.00
C ALA A 120 -13.21 -29.86 -5.43
N GLY A 121 -13.26 -28.84 -6.28
CA GLY A 121 -13.57 -27.48 -5.84
C GLY A 121 -13.10 -26.37 -6.78
N PHE A 122 -13.04 -25.16 -6.23
CA PHE A 122 -12.74 -23.91 -6.92
C PHE A 122 -11.56 -23.22 -6.22
N LEU A 123 -10.76 -22.45 -6.96
CA LEU A 123 -9.69 -21.68 -6.33
C LEU A 123 -10.27 -20.52 -5.52
N CYS A 124 -9.73 -20.26 -4.33
CA CYS A 124 -10.11 -19.09 -3.52
C CYS A 124 -9.81 -17.74 -4.20
N ARG A 125 -8.91 -17.75 -5.21
CA ARG A 125 -8.69 -16.68 -6.19
C ARG A 125 -7.95 -17.23 -7.41
N SER A 126 -8.21 -16.65 -8.58
CA SER A 126 -7.75 -17.19 -9.88
C SER A 126 -6.23 -17.19 -10.10
N ASP A 127 -5.51 -16.26 -9.46
CA ASP A 127 -4.05 -16.10 -9.57
C ASP A 127 -3.27 -16.68 -8.38
N ILE A 128 -3.89 -17.49 -7.51
CA ILE A 128 -3.32 -17.87 -6.20
C ILE A 128 -1.91 -18.48 -6.28
N LEU A 129 -1.63 -19.26 -7.33
CA LEU A 129 -0.29 -19.79 -7.58
C LEU A 129 0.72 -18.67 -7.88
N LYS A 130 0.39 -17.72 -8.77
CA LYS A 130 1.24 -16.57 -9.11
C LYS A 130 1.52 -15.69 -7.87
N LEU A 131 0.50 -15.50 -7.03
CA LEU A 131 0.62 -14.76 -5.77
C LEU A 131 1.58 -15.46 -4.79
N ARG A 132 1.33 -16.74 -4.47
CA ARG A 132 2.10 -17.48 -3.46
C ARG A 132 3.53 -17.81 -3.90
N MET A 133 3.78 -17.98 -5.20
CA MET A 133 5.11 -18.26 -5.75
C MET A 133 6.02 -17.03 -5.89
N ARG A 134 5.53 -15.83 -5.56
CA ARG A 134 6.32 -14.59 -5.66
C ARG A 134 7.60 -14.67 -4.81
N HIS A 135 8.71 -14.32 -5.45
CA HIS A 135 10.08 -14.37 -4.92
C HIS A 135 10.56 -15.78 -4.49
N SER A 136 9.95 -16.88 -4.97
CA SER A 136 10.56 -18.21 -4.87
C SER A 136 11.92 -18.23 -5.58
N GLU A 137 12.90 -18.90 -4.98
CA GLU A 137 14.26 -18.99 -5.53
C GLU A 137 14.36 -20.05 -6.64
N PHE A 138 13.39 -20.99 -6.69
CA PHE A 138 13.40 -22.16 -7.58
C PHE A 138 12.55 -21.99 -8.84
N ILE A 139 11.67 -20.97 -8.88
CA ILE A 139 10.66 -20.79 -9.94
C ILE A 139 11.09 -19.66 -10.88
N ASP A 140 10.98 -19.92 -12.18
CA ASP A 140 11.19 -18.95 -13.25
C ASP A 140 9.87 -18.29 -13.67
N SER A 141 8.80 -19.09 -13.77
CA SER A 141 7.49 -18.63 -14.20
C SER A 141 6.37 -19.56 -13.72
N VAL A 142 5.19 -18.98 -13.47
CA VAL A 142 3.94 -19.72 -13.22
C VAL A 142 3.13 -19.75 -14.51
N ILE A 143 2.77 -20.94 -14.96
CA ILE A 143 2.02 -21.20 -16.18
C ILE A 143 0.60 -21.62 -15.76
N PRO A 144 -0.38 -20.71 -15.74
CA PRO A 144 -1.75 -21.03 -15.31
C PRO A 144 -2.45 -21.91 -16.33
N PHE A 145 -3.30 -22.81 -15.84
CA PHE A 145 -4.19 -23.62 -16.67
C PHE A 145 -5.62 -23.12 -16.56
N SER A 146 -6.30 -22.97 -17.70
CA SER A 146 -7.69 -22.49 -17.75
C SER A 146 -8.65 -23.67 -17.76
N THR A 147 -9.41 -23.84 -16.67
CA THR A 147 -10.41 -24.92 -16.56
C THR A 147 -11.82 -24.38 -16.84
N PRO A 148 -12.56 -24.96 -17.82
CA PRO A 148 -13.93 -24.55 -18.11
C PRO A 148 -14.84 -24.55 -16.88
N GLY A 149 -15.45 -23.40 -16.57
CA GLY A 149 -16.31 -23.22 -15.40
C GLY A 149 -15.59 -23.09 -14.05
N GLY A 150 -14.25 -23.14 -14.02
CA GLY A 150 -13.42 -22.91 -12.83
C GLY A 150 -13.44 -24.03 -11.77
N HIS A 151 -14.10 -25.15 -12.04
CA HIS A 151 -14.19 -26.30 -11.14
C HIS A 151 -13.11 -27.34 -11.48
N PHE A 152 -12.26 -27.65 -10.50
CA PHE A 152 -11.22 -28.67 -10.61
C PHE A 152 -11.72 -30.01 -10.05
N ALA A 153 -11.39 -31.10 -10.75
CA ALA A 153 -11.58 -32.46 -10.24
C ALA A 153 -10.31 -32.94 -9.53
N PRO A 154 -10.42 -33.80 -8.50
CA PRO A 154 -9.25 -34.43 -7.88
C PRO A 154 -8.63 -35.47 -8.80
N VAL A 155 -7.36 -35.79 -8.56
CA VAL A 155 -6.67 -36.88 -9.24
C VAL A 155 -7.31 -38.22 -8.87
N THR A 156 -7.90 -38.91 -9.86
CA THR A 156 -8.54 -40.22 -9.67
C THR A 156 -7.70 -41.41 -10.14
N ALA A 157 -6.63 -41.18 -10.92
CA ALA A 157 -5.91 -42.20 -11.67
C ALA A 157 -4.62 -42.71 -10.99
N TYR A 158 -4.73 -43.23 -9.76
CA TYR A 158 -3.59 -43.84 -9.07
C TYR A 158 -3.23 -45.20 -9.67
N GLY A 159 -2.12 -45.25 -10.42
CA GLY A 159 -1.52 -46.51 -10.90
C GLY A 159 -1.94 -46.97 -12.30
N GLY A 160 -2.35 -46.08 -13.20
CA GLY A 160 -2.61 -46.46 -14.60
C GLY A 160 -3.00 -45.37 -15.61
N GLY A 161 -3.06 -44.09 -15.21
CA GLY A 161 -3.37 -42.98 -16.13
C GLY A 161 -2.17 -42.47 -16.92
N THR A 162 -2.44 -41.82 -18.05
CA THR A 162 -1.45 -41.09 -18.87
C THR A 162 -1.21 -39.68 -18.31
N LEU A 163 -0.14 -39.01 -18.76
CA LEU A 163 0.08 -37.59 -18.43
C LEU A 163 -1.13 -36.71 -18.77
N LEU A 164 -1.78 -36.96 -19.91
CA LEU A 164 -2.94 -36.17 -20.36
C LEU A 164 -4.18 -36.35 -19.47
N ASP A 165 -4.32 -37.48 -18.76
CA ASP A 165 -5.40 -37.70 -17.81
C ASP A 165 -5.21 -36.92 -16.50
N LEU A 166 -3.96 -36.58 -16.15
CA LEU A 166 -3.62 -35.91 -14.89
C LEU A 166 -3.69 -34.37 -14.99
N LEU A 167 -3.25 -33.79 -16.11
CA LEU A 167 -3.21 -32.33 -16.29
C LEU A 167 -4.56 -31.59 -16.08
N PRO A 168 -5.75 -32.15 -16.40
CA PRO A 168 -7.03 -31.51 -16.11
C PRO A 168 -7.31 -31.28 -14.61
N SER A 169 -6.62 -31.98 -13.71
CA SER A 169 -6.70 -31.77 -12.25
C SER A 169 -5.78 -30.64 -11.76
N SER A 170 -5.08 -29.96 -12.67
CA SER A 170 -4.08 -28.94 -12.37
C SER A 170 -4.60 -27.52 -12.61
N PRO A 171 -4.43 -26.59 -11.64
CA PRO A 171 -4.63 -25.15 -11.87
C PRO A 171 -3.42 -24.48 -12.52
N GLY A 172 -2.30 -25.18 -12.69
CA GLY A 172 -1.11 -24.66 -13.35
C GLY A 172 0.17 -25.42 -13.04
N ALA A 173 1.18 -25.08 -13.82
CA ALA A 173 2.53 -25.62 -13.73
C ALA A 173 3.56 -24.55 -13.40
N LEU A 174 4.68 -24.97 -12.81
CA LEU A 174 5.78 -24.12 -12.38
C LEU A 174 7.00 -24.45 -13.22
N LEU A 175 7.44 -23.49 -14.04
CA LEU A 175 8.68 -23.61 -14.79
C LEU A 175 9.85 -23.43 -13.83
N VAL A 176 10.72 -24.44 -13.76
CA VAL A 176 11.87 -24.43 -12.85
C VAL A 176 12.96 -23.51 -13.41
N LYS A 177 13.56 -22.73 -12.51
CA LYS A 177 14.67 -21.81 -12.80
C LYS A 177 15.93 -22.59 -13.20
N GLN A 178 16.69 -22.05 -14.15
CA GLN A 178 17.96 -22.66 -14.53
C GLN A 178 18.92 -22.66 -13.33
N SER A 179 19.57 -23.80 -13.11
CA SER A 179 20.41 -24.08 -11.94
C SER A 179 21.53 -25.05 -12.32
N SER A 180 22.60 -25.08 -11.53
CA SER A 180 23.67 -26.08 -11.61
C SER A 180 23.32 -27.40 -10.93
N LEU A 181 22.24 -27.43 -10.13
CA LEU A 181 21.71 -28.65 -9.51
C LEU A 181 21.08 -29.57 -10.55
N SER A 182 21.03 -30.88 -10.27
CA SER A 182 20.28 -31.81 -11.11
C SER A 182 18.78 -31.53 -11.05
N HIS A 183 18.05 -31.91 -12.11
CA HIS A 183 16.60 -31.72 -12.16
C HIS A 183 15.86 -32.38 -10.97
N HIS A 184 16.34 -33.52 -10.46
CA HIS A 184 15.75 -34.16 -9.29
C HIS A 184 15.91 -33.30 -8.03
N GLU A 185 17.14 -32.85 -7.73
CA GLU A 185 17.44 -32.07 -6.52
C GLU A 185 16.64 -30.75 -6.48
N ILE A 186 16.54 -30.04 -7.60
CA ILE A 186 15.78 -28.78 -7.64
C ILE A 186 14.25 -29.01 -7.58
N LEU A 187 13.75 -30.12 -8.13
CA LEU A 187 12.33 -30.49 -8.00
C LEU A 187 11.98 -30.92 -6.57
N ASP A 188 12.87 -31.61 -5.87
CA ASP A 188 12.71 -31.99 -4.47
C ASP A 188 12.78 -30.75 -3.54
N LEU A 189 13.69 -29.80 -3.82
CA LEU A 189 13.76 -28.51 -3.11
C LEU A 189 12.52 -27.65 -3.35
N LEU A 190 12.04 -27.57 -4.59
CA LEU A 190 10.79 -26.89 -4.92
C LEU A 190 9.58 -27.55 -4.22
N GLY A 191 9.58 -28.87 -4.04
CA GLY A 191 8.55 -29.56 -3.23
C GLY A 191 8.47 -29.03 -1.79
N LYS A 192 9.62 -28.73 -1.17
CA LYS A 192 9.71 -28.14 0.17
C LYS A 192 9.25 -26.68 0.19
N ASP A 193 9.67 -25.86 -0.78
CA ASP A 193 9.21 -24.46 -0.93
C ASP A 193 7.68 -24.38 -1.15
N LEU A 194 7.10 -25.35 -1.88
CA LEU A 194 5.64 -25.44 -2.02
C LEU A 194 4.92 -25.78 -0.72
N ARG A 195 5.47 -26.65 0.13
CA ARG A 195 4.90 -26.90 1.48
C ARG A 195 4.90 -25.64 2.34
N VAL A 196 5.89 -24.75 2.19
CA VAL A 196 5.88 -23.44 2.86
C VAL A 196 4.79 -22.52 2.31
N ARG A 197 4.51 -22.59 1.01
CA ARG A 197 3.66 -21.62 0.27
C ARG A 197 2.18 -21.99 0.12
N LEU A 198 1.85 -23.29 0.11
CA LEU A 198 0.52 -23.80 -0.24
C LEU A 198 -0.15 -24.65 0.85
N SER A 199 0.38 -24.66 2.08
CA SER A 199 -0.22 -25.38 3.21
C SER A 199 -1.39 -24.62 3.86
N PHE A 200 -2.45 -24.39 3.09
CA PHE A 200 -3.71 -23.77 3.51
C PHE A 200 -4.84 -24.15 2.53
N ASP A 201 -6.10 -23.90 2.89
CA ASP A 201 -7.25 -24.29 2.05
C ASP A 201 -7.47 -23.38 0.82
N TRP A 202 -6.59 -23.48 -0.18
CA TRP A 202 -6.66 -22.68 -1.41
C TRP A 202 -7.63 -23.23 -2.48
N VAL A 203 -8.15 -24.44 -2.30
CA VAL A 203 -9.20 -25.07 -3.10
C VAL A 203 -10.44 -25.28 -2.23
N LEU A 204 -11.50 -24.52 -2.49
CA LEU A 204 -12.73 -24.46 -1.68
C LEU A 204 -13.88 -25.23 -2.34
N PRO A 205 -14.81 -25.82 -1.56
CA PRO A 205 -15.92 -26.60 -2.11
C PRO A 205 -17.00 -25.73 -2.78
N THR A 206 -17.11 -24.47 -2.35
CA THR A 206 -18.14 -23.53 -2.79
C THR A 206 -17.70 -22.79 -4.05
N LYS A 207 -18.59 -22.69 -5.04
CA LYS A 207 -18.33 -21.89 -6.25
C LYS A 207 -18.31 -20.39 -5.89
N PRO A 208 -17.29 -19.62 -6.29
CA PRO A 208 -17.31 -18.17 -6.19
C PRO A 208 -18.56 -17.59 -6.88
N ALA A 209 -19.32 -16.78 -6.14
CA ALA A 209 -20.44 -16.04 -6.70
C ALA A 209 -19.90 -14.92 -7.61
N THR A 210 -20.58 -14.65 -8.73
CA THR A 210 -20.34 -13.40 -9.45
C THR A 210 -20.87 -12.26 -8.59
N ARG A 211 -19.99 -11.32 -8.23
CA ARG A 211 -20.28 -10.22 -7.30
C ARG A 211 -19.85 -8.89 -7.91
N ARG A 212 -20.50 -7.79 -7.52
CA ARG A 212 -20.19 -6.43 -7.98
C ARG A 212 -19.91 -5.50 -6.80
N ALA A 213 -18.73 -4.88 -6.79
CA ALA A 213 -18.26 -3.98 -5.75
C ALA A 213 -18.23 -2.53 -6.24
N ALA A 214 -18.71 -1.60 -5.42
CA ALA A 214 -18.52 -0.18 -5.61
C ALA A 214 -17.31 0.31 -4.78
N VAL A 215 -16.30 0.87 -5.45
CA VAL A 215 -15.05 1.35 -4.84
C VAL A 215 -15.08 2.89 -4.79
N VAL A 216 -15.11 3.46 -3.60
CA VAL A 216 -15.05 4.91 -3.37
C VAL A 216 -13.60 5.34 -3.28
N GLY A 217 -13.17 6.25 -4.16
CA GLY A 217 -11.80 6.79 -4.20
C GLY A 217 -10.79 5.86 -4.88
N GLY A 218 -10.51 6.11 -6.15
CA GLY A 218 -9.62 5.36 -7.03
C GLY A 218 -8.12 5.62 -6.87
N ARG A 219 -7.71 6.39 -5.85
CA ARG A 219 -6.34 6.86 -5.53
C ARG A 219 -5.69 7.78 -6.60
N PRO A 220 -4.83 8.75 -6.22
CA PRO A 220 -4.63 9.97 -7.04
C PRO A 220 -3.68 9.90 -8.25
N VAL A 221 -2.92 8.82 -8.52
CA VAL A 221 -1.86 8.83 -9.57
C VAL A 221 -1.72 7.48 -10.29
N PHE A 222 -1.40 7.47 -11.60
CA PHE A 222 -0.96 6.28 -12.39
C PHE A 222 0.31 6.52 -13.24
N ASP A 223 1.23 5.55 -13.33
CA ASP A 223 2.48 5.66 -14.13
C ASP A 223 2.27 5.24 -15.59
N MET A 224 2.27 6.23 -16.48
CA MET A 224 2.08 6.01 -17.91
C MET A 224 3.20 5.24 -18.60
N LYS A 225 4.45 5.34 -18.09
CA LYS A 225 5.66 4.79 -18.71
C LYS A 225 5.97 3.39 -18.17
N ARG A 226 5.74 3.15 -16.87
CA ARG A 226 6.06 1.87 -16.19
C ARG A 226 4.88 0.92 -16.09
N GLY A 227 3.65 1.40 -16.28
CA GLY A 227 2.43 0.58 -16.14
C GLY A 227 2.10 0.21 -14.69
N SER A 228 2.65 0.92 -13.72
CA SER A 228 2.53 0.63 -12.28
C SER A 228 2.40 1.90 -11.46
N TYR A 229 1.23 2.15 -10.86
CA TYR A 229 1.10 2.70 -9.50
C TYR A 229 -0.07 1.97 -8.80
N GLY A 230 -0.33 2.34 -7.55
CA GLY A 230 -1.13 1.63 -6.55
C GLY A 230 -2.55 1.12 -6.89
N ALA A 231 -3.14 1.44 -8.03
CA ALA A 231 -4.36 0.74 -8.46
C ALA A 231 -4.14 -0.77 -8.64
N ALA A 232 -2.92 -1.20 -8.96
CA ALA A 232 -2.56 -2.61 -9.03
C ALA A 232 -3.09 -3.42 -7.82
N GLY A 233 -2.86 -2.98 -6.58
CA GLY A 233 -3.22 -3.78 -5.39
C GLY A 233 -4.73 -4.09 -5.30
N PRO A 234 -5.60 -3.09 -5.10
CA PRO A 234 -7.04 -3.34 -4.98
C PRO A 234 -7.69 -3.86 -6.27
N PHE A 235 -7.31 -3.35 -7.43
CA PHE A 235 -8.00 -3.71 -8.68
C PHE A 235 -7.52 -5.06 -9.25
N GLU A 236 -6.24 -5.45 -9.10
CA GLU A 236 -5.79 -6.82 -9.39
C GLU A 236 -6.41 -7.81 -8.39
N ALA A 237 -6.55 -7.45 -7.10
CA ALA A 237 -7.25 -8.28 -6.13
C ALA A 237 -8.72 -8.49 -6.50
N ALA A 238 -9.43 -7.44 -6.91
CA ALA A 238 -10.81 -7.53 -7.38
C ALA A 238 -10.96 -8.43 -8.62
N GLN A 239 -10.08 -8.25 -9.63
CA GLN A 239 -10.04 -9.11 -10.81
C GLN A 239 -9.72 -10.58 -10.45
N ALA A 240 -8.76 -10.81 -9.55
CA ALA A 240 -8.35 -12.14 -9.12
C ALA A 240 -9.48 -12.89 -8.41
N LEU A 241 -10.32 -12.17 -7.65
CA LEU A 241 -11.55 -12.64 -7.02
C LEU A 241 -12.74 -12.76 -7.98
N GLY A 242 -12.62 -12.29 -9.22
CA GLY A 242 -13.70 -12.33 -10.23
C GLY A 242 -14.81 -11.31 -10.00
N LEU A 243 -14.51 -10.19 -9.34
CA LEU A 243 -15.47 -9.11 -9.05
C LEU A 243 -15.67 -8.20 -10.27
N SER A 244 -16.91 -7.80 -10.51
CA SER A 244 -17.20 -6.59 -11.29
C SER A 244 -16.96 -5.35 -10.41
N VAL A 245 -16.41 -4.28 -10.98
CA VAL A 245 -16.00 -3.08 -10.23
C VAL A 245 -16.63 -1.82 -10.81
N ILE A 246 -17.33 -1.08 -9.95
CA ILE A 246 -17.76 0.30 -10.17
C ILE A 246 -16.82 1.22 -9.41
N VAL A 247 -16.27 2.26 -10.04
CA VAL A 247 -15.47 3.28 -9.36
C VAL A 247 -16.31 4.54 -9.14
N LEU A 248 -16.32 5.05 -7.91
CA LEU A 248 -16.94 6.32 -7.53
C LEU A 248 -15.83 7.31 -7.14
N ASP A 249 -15.62 8.35 -7.92
CA ASP A 249 -14.59 9.37 -7.67
C ASP A 249 -14.96 10.70 -8.35
N GLN A 250 -14.14 11.74 -8.13
CA GLN A 250 -14.29 13.03 -8.79
C GLN A 250 -14.17 12.94 -10.31
N ARG A 251 -14.89 13.82 -11.01
CA ARG A 251 -14.76 13.99 -12.46
C ARG A 251 -13.33 14.40 -12.84
N GLY A 252 -12.81 13.82 -13.91
CA GLY A 252 -11.43 14.00 -14.35
C GLY A 252 -10.41 13.12 -13.63
N HIS A 253 -10.84 12.24 -12.72
CA HIS A 253 -9.98 11.20 -12.16
C HIS A 253 -9.48 10.28 -13.29
N TRP A 254 -8.24 9.81 -13.19
CA TRP A 254 -7.59 9.07 -14.28
C TRP A 254 -8.35 7.78 -14.66
N LEU A 255 -9.00 7.10 -13.71
CA LEU A 255 -9.84 5.92 -13.98
C LEU A 255 -11.08 6.21 -14.84
N GLU A 256 -11.52 7.47 -15.00
CA GLU A 256 -12.63 7.83 -15.92
C GLU A 256 -12.25 7.50 -17.38
N GLY A 257 -10.96 7.58 -17.73
CA GLY A 257 -10.48 7.38 -19.10
C GLY A 257 -10.56 5.93 -19.61
N GLU A 258 -10.96 5.77 -20.87
CA GLU A 258 -11.12 4.46 -21.55
C GLU A 258 -9.85 3.58 -21.50
N ARG A 259 -8.65 4.18 -21.44
CA ARG A 259 -7.39 3.43 -21.29
C ARG A 259 -7.37 2.51 -20.05
N TYR A 260 -8.21 2.77 -19.05
CA TYR A 260 -8.27 2.03 -17.79
C TYR A 260 -9.58 1.26 -17.58
N SER A 261 -10.41 1.11 -18.62
CA SER A 261 -11.63 0.29 -18.55
C SER A 261 -11.33 -1.18 -18.19
N TYR A 262 -10.11 -1.67 -18.47
CA TYR A 262 -9.66 -2.99 -18.02
C TYR A 262 -9.61 -3.16 -16.49
N LEU A 263 -9.51 -2.08 -15.71
CA LEU A 263 -9.51 -2.12 -14.24
C LEU A 263 -10.93 -2.07 -13.63
N ARG A 264 -11.95 -1.68 -14.40
CA ARG A 264 -13.30 -1.37 -13.87
C ARG A 264 -14.38 -1.31 -14.95
N ASP A 265 -15.48 -2.01 -14.73
CA ASP A 265 -16.62 -2.05 -15.65
C ASP A 265 -17.31 -0.69 -15.80
N GLU A 266 -17.36 0.11 -14.72
CA GLU A 266 -18.09 1.38 -14.69
C GLU A 266 -17.35 2.44 -13.87
N PHE A 267 -17.45 3.70 -14.29
CA PHE A 267 -16.99 4.86 -13.52
C PHE A 267 -18.15 5.84 -13.38
N ILE A 268 -18.41 6.31 -12.17
CA ILE A 268 -19.46 7.28 -11.86
C ILE A 268 -18.80 8.47 -11.19
N ALA A 269 -18.85 9.62 -11.87
CA ALA A 269 -18.35 10.87 -11.33
C ALA A 269 -19.28 11.35 -10.19
N ILE A 270 -18.72 11.54 -9.00
CA ILE A 270 -19.41 12.08 -7.82
C ILE A 270 -18.64 13.26 -7.21
N ASP A 271 -19.30 14.10 -6.41
CA ASP A 271 -18.61 15.09 -5.58
C ASP A 271 -18.09 14.43 -4.30
N VAL A 272 -16.78 14.20 -4.26
CA VAL A 272 -16.07 13.64 -3.10
C VAL A 272 -15.64 14.70 -2.06
N THR A 273 -15.89 15.99 -2.33
CA THR A 273 -15.39 17.10 -1.49
C THR A 273 -16.35 17.51 -0.38
N ASN A 274 -17.62 17.10 -0.47
CA ASN A 274 -18.66 17.41 0.51
C ASN A 274 -18.81 16.30 1.56
N ASP A 275 -17.90 16.28 2.55
CA ASP A 275 -17.88 15.32 3.68
C ASP A 275 -19.26 15.00 4.30
N ALA A 276 -20.15 16.00 4.38
CA ALA A 276 -21.43 15.90 5.06
C ALA A 276 -22.47 15.13 4.25
N GLU A 277 -22.53 15.38 2.94
CA GLU A 277 -23.49 14.76 2.02
C GLU A 277 -22.94 13.54 1.30
N LEU A 278 -21.62 13.32 1.33
CA LEU A 278 -20.94 12.20 0.65
C LEU A 278 -21.59 10.81 0.89
N PRO A 279 -22.08 10.43 2.09
CA PRO A 279 -22.80 9.16 2.26
C PRO A 279 -24.05 9.03 1.37
N LEU A 280 -24.82 10.11 1.24
CA LEU A 280 -26.03 10.16 0.42
C LEU A 280 -25.67 10.23 -1.07
N ILE A 281 -24.61 10.96 -1.43
CA ILE A 281 -24.10 11.03 -2.80
C ILE A 281 -23.64 9.65 -3.28
N ILE A 282 -22.87 8.91 -2.47
CA ILE A 282 -22.46 7.52 -2.78
C ILE A 282 -23.70 6.63 -2.93
N ALA A 283 -24.64 6.68 -1.98
CA ALA A 283 -25.82 5.83 -2.01
C ALA A 283 -26.72 6.09 -3.22
N GLU A 284 -27.00 7.36 -3.57
CA GLU A 284 -27.79 7.71 -4.75
C GLU A 284 -27.06 7.36 -6.06
N ALA A 285 -25.72 7.50 -6.10
CA ALA A 285 -24.92 7.18 -7.28
C ALA A 285 -25.00 5.70 -7.70
N VAL A 286 -25.12 4.77 -6.74
CA VAL A 286 -25.22 3.32 -7.00
C VAL A 286 -26.64 2.77 -6.92
N LYS A 287 -27.61 3.57 -6.51
CA LYS A 287 -29.02 3.19 -6.37
C LYS A 287 -29.58 2.58 -7.66
N GLY A 288 -30.30 1.46 -7.50
CA GLY A 288 -30.87 0.71 -8.63
C GLY A 288 -29.86 -0.08 -9.46
N ARG A 289 -28.57 -0.06 -9.11
CA ARG A 289 -27.58 -1.02 -9.62
C ARG A 289 -27.53 -2.24 -8.71
N ASP A 290 -27.29 -3.39 -9.32
CA ASP A 290 -27.01 -4.63 -8.60
C ASP A 290 -25.56 -4.57 -8.10
N ILE A 291 -25.39 -4.34 -6.80
CA ILE A 291 -24.10 -4.32 -6.10
C ILE A 291 -24.20 -5.10 -4.78
N ASP A 292 -23.12 -5.81 -4.44
CA ASP A 292 -23.05 -6.65 -3.25
C ASP A 292 -22.33 -5.96 -2.08
N CYS A 293 -21.46 -4.98 -2.38
CA CYS A 293 -20.76 -4.21 -1.37
C CYS A 293 -20.31 -2.82 -1.85
N VAL A 294 -20.02 -1.93 -0.89
CA VAL A 294 -19.29 -0.67 -1.11
C VAL A 294 -18.03 -0.70 -0.24
N VAL A 295 -16.88 -0.36 -0.80
CA VAL A 295 -15.58 -0.36 -0.12
C VAL A 295 -14.78 0.89 -0.42
N THR A 296 -13.76 1.17 0.39
CA THR A 296 -12.76 2.19 0.10
C THR A 296 -11.41 1.80 0.68
N PHE A 297 -10.35 2.28 0.04
CA PHE A 297 -8.97 2.08 0.48
C PHE A 297 -8.33 3.40 0.93
N SER A 298 -9.14 4.39 1.36
CA SER A 298 -8.72 5.73 1.81
C SER A 298 -9.45 6.16 3.08
N ASP A 299 -8.72 6.58 4.13
CA ASP A 299 -9.29 7.08 5.41
C ASP A 299 -10.24 8.26 5.25
N GLU A 300 -10.03 9.05 4.19
CA GLU A 300 -10.88 10.18 3.84
C GLU A 300 -12.34 9.74 3.69
N PHE A 301 -12.55 8.56 3.10
CA PHE A 301 -13.86 8.05 2.70
C PHE A 301 -14.40 6.91 3.58
N VAL A 302 -13.65 6.32 4.53
CA VAL A 302 -14.11 5.14 5.29
C VAL A 302 -15.44 5.40 6.00
N ILE A 303 -15.55 6.50 6.75
CA ILE A 303 -16.80 6.88 7.45
C ILE A 303 -17.96 7.07 6.46
N ALA A 304 -17.72 7.72 5.32
CA ALA A 304 -18.76 8.00 4.35
C ALA A 304 -19.23 6.73 3.61
N THR A 305 -18.29 5.84 3.30
CA THR A 305 -18.51 4.53 2.68
C THR A 305 -19.34 3.63 3.59
N ALA A 306 -18.98 3.54 4.87
CA ALA A 306 -19.73 2.73 5.85
C ALA A 306 -21.16 3.24 6.06
N LYS A 307 -21.35 4.57 6.14
CA LYS A 307 -22.69 5.17 6.19
C LYS A 307 -23.49 4.92 4.91
N ALA A 308 -22.86 4.98 3.74
CA ALA A 308 -23.52 4.63 2.48
C ALA A 308 -23.94 3.15 2.44
N ALA A 309 -23.10 2.23 2.96
CA ALA A 309 -23.44 0.83 3.11
C ALA A 309 -24.65 0.63 4.05
N GLU A 310 -24.72 1.30 5.21
CA GLU A 310 -25.92 1.27 6.06
C GLU A 310 -27.18 1.77 5.34
N ILE A 311 -27.09 2.90 4.61
CA ILE A 311 -28.22 3.46 3.83
C ILE A 311 -28.71 2.47 2.75
N LEU A 312 -27.79 1.72 2.14
CA LEU A 312 -28.06 0.73 1.10
C LEU A 312 -28.46 -0.65 1.66
N ASN A 313 -28.40 -0.86 2.98
CA ASN A 313 -28.56 -2.16 3.66
C ASN A 313 -27.51 -3.21 3.22
N LEU A 314 -26.28 -2.77 2.93
CA LEU A 314 -25.14 -3.61 2.56
C LEU A 314 -24.25 -3.93 3.77
N PRO A 315 -23.46 -5.03 3.74
CA PRO A 315 -22.64 -5.43 4.88
C PRO A 315 -21.53 -4.41 5.21
N THR A 316 -21.51 -3.93 6.45
CA THR A 316 -20.46 -3.05 7.01
C THR A 316 -20.19 -3.42 8.47
N GLU A 317 -19.07 -2.98 9.03
CA GLU A 317 -18.92 -2.95 10.49
C GLU A 317 -19.78 -1.80 11.04
N PRO A 318 -20.16 -1.81 12.33
CA PRO A 318 -20.98 -0.75 12.91
C PRO A 318 -20.37 0.63 12.65
N VAL A 319 -21.12 1.55 12.03
CA VAL A 319 -20.61 2.91 11.72
C VAL A 319 -20.11 3.62 12.99
N GLN A 320 -20.70 3.33 14.15
CA GLN A 320 -20.25 3.88 15.42
C GLN A 320 -18.85 3.38 15.83
N ALA A 321 -18.49 2.12 15.56
CA ALA A 321 -17.14 1.59 15.83
C ALA A 321 -16.10 2.26 14.91
N ILE A 322 -16.46 2.44 13.63
CA ILE A 322 -15.65 3.16 12.64
C ILE A 322 -15.43 4.63 13.07
N LEU A 323 -16.49 5.30 13.55
CA LEU A 323 -16.38 6.67 14.10
C LEU A 323 -15.46 6.70 15.33
N HIS A 324 -15.60 5.77 16.28
CA HIS A 324 -14.74 5.70 17.46
C HIS A 324 -13.25 5.52 17.10
N ALA A 325 -12.95 4.72 16.08
CA ALA A 325 -11.59 4.47 15.60
C ALA A 325 -10.97 5.69 14.90
N HIS A 326 -11.69 6.29 13.94
CA HIS A 326 -11.17 7.41 13.14
C HIS A 326 -11.18 8.78 13.86
N TYR A 327 -11.78 8.87 15.04
CA TYR A 327 -11.62 10.01 15.95
C TYR A 327 -10.73 9.59 17.12
N LYS A 328 -9.47 10.02 17.08
CA LYS A 328 -8.42 9.64 18.05
C LYS A 328 -8.83 9.96 19.49
N ASP A 329 -9.58 11.03 19.72
CA ASP A 329 -10.11 11.40 21.04
C ASP A 329 -11.28 10.52 21.52
N GLU A 330 -12.08 9.96 20.61
CA GLU A 330 -13.10 8.95 20.94
C GLU A 330 -12.45 7.59 21.25
N THR A 331 -11.42 7.20 20.49
CA THR A 331 -10.61 6.00 20.78
C THR A 331 -10.08 6.03 22.22
N ARG A 332 -9.55 7.17 22.69
CA ARG A 332 -9.02 7.33 24.06
C ARG A 332 -10.08 7.21 25.17
N LYS A 333 -11.36 7.43 24.88
CA LYS A 333 -12.46 7.27 25.86
C LYS A 333 -12.87 5.81 26.04
N LEU A 334 -12.58 4.95 25.06
CA LEU A 334 -12.96 3.53 25.06
C LEU A 334 -11.78 2.62 25.39
N VAL A 335 -10.58 3.01 24.96
CA VAL A 335 -9.31 2.37 25.32
C VAL A 335 -8.61 3.25 26.35
N GLU A 336 -9.18 3.32 27.55
CA GLU A 336 -8.64 4.12 28.65
C GLU A 336 -7.25 3.61 29.08
N ASN A 337 -6.25 4.50 29.07
CA ASN A 337 -4.98 4.28 29.76
C ASN A 337 -4.81 5.37 30.83
N PRO A 338 -4.86 5.04 32.14
CA PRO A 338 -4.83 6.03 33.22
C PRO A 338 -3.49 6.77 33.36
N ASN A 339 -2.44 6.30 32.70
CA ASN A 339 -1.12 6.93 32.70
C ASN A 339 -0.97 8.02 31.60
N ILE A 340 -1.98 8.17 30.73
CA ILE A 340 -1.96 9.10 29.59
C ILE A 340 -2.86 10.29 29.89
N GLN A 341 -2.29 11.49 29.93
CA GLN A 341 -3.10 12.71 30.01
C GLN A 341 -3.70 12.99 28.63
N VAL A 342 -4.99 13.31 28.58
CA VAL A 342 -5.71 13.61 27.33
C VAL A 342 -6.54 14.89 27.51
N LEU A 343 -6.49 15.78 26.52
CA LEU A 343 -7.34 16.98 26.43
C LEU A 343 -7.73 17.23 24.97
N ARG A 344 -9.04 17.14 24.68
CA ARG A 344 -9.64 17.63 23.44
C ARG A 344 -9.84 19.15 23.54
N LEU A 345 -9.52 19.86 22.47
CA LEU A 345 -9.95 21.22 22.19
C LEU A 345 -10.78 21.20 20.89
N ASP A 346 -11.94 21.84 20.86
CA ASP A 346 -12.74 22.03 19.65
C ASP A 346 -12.19 23.16 18.76
N SER A 347 -11.47 24.13 19.35
CA SER A 347 -10.79 25.19 18.61
C SER A 347 -9.56 25.74 19.36
N ALA A 348 -8.71 26.49 18.66
CA ALA A 348 -7.50 27.07 19.26
C ALA A 348 -7.81 28.14 20.31
N GLU A 349 -8.95 28.82 20.20
CA GLU A 349 -9.42 29.87 21.12
C GLU A 349 -9.62 29.36 22.55
N GLN A 350 -9.98 28.07 22.70
CA GLN A 350 -10.18 27.43 24.02
C GLN A 350 -8.90 27.43 24.88
N LEU A 351 -7.70 27.62 24.31
CA LEU A 351 -6.49 27.85 25.09
C LEU A 351 -6.57 29.10 25.99
N ASN A 352 -7.50 30.02 25.72
CA ASN A 352 -7.73 31.23 26.49
C ASN A 352 -9.02 31.17 27.32
N ASP A 353 -9.72 30.02 27.33
CA ASP A 353 -10.92 29.81 28.14
C ASP A 353 -10.54 29.75 29.63
N PRO A 354 -11.08 30.63 30.50
CA PRO A 354 -10.81 30.61 31.93
C PRO A 354 -11.08 29.23 32.58
N SER A 355 -12.09 28.48 32.10
CA SER A 355 -12.46 27.17 32.62
C SER A 355 -11.40 26.08 32.41
N LEU A 356 -10.55 26.22 31.38
CA LEU A 356 -9.46 25.29 31.09
C LEU A 356 -8.13 25.67 31.76
N THR A 357 -8.02 26.86 32.36
CA THR A 357 -6.77 27.42 32.91
C THR A 357 -6.03 26.44 33.83
N GLU A 358 -6.72 25.86 34.81
CA GLU A 358 -6.09 24.96 35.78
C GLU A 358 -5.65 23.64 35.12
N ARG A 359 -6.49 23.07 34.24
CA ARG A 359 -6.17 21.85 33.48
C ARG A 359 -4.95 22.04 32.58
N LEU A 360 -4.84 23.20 31.92
CA LEU A 360 -3.68 23.60 31.11
C LEU A 360 -2.42 23.82 31.97
N ARG A 361 -2.57 24.34 33.20
CA ARG A 361 -1.47 24.55 34.15
C ARG A 361 -0.90 23.24 34.71
N THR A 362 -1.74 22.20 34.84
CA THR A 362 -1.34 20.88 35.37
C THR A 362 -0.75 19.92 34.34
N LEU A 363 -0.78 20.26 33.04
CA LEU A 363 -0.23 19.42 31.97
C LEU A 363 1.26 19.12 32.21
N GLN A 364 1.62 17.84 32.24
CA GLN A 364 3.01 17.40 32.17
C GLN A 364 3.49 17.42 30.71
N TYR A 365 4.80 17.48 30.49
CA TYR A 365 5.45 17.49 29.17
C TYR A 365 6.54 16.41 29.13
N PRO A 366 6.88 15.85 27.96
CA PRO A 366 6.43 16.20 26.60
C PRO A 366 5.00 15.75 26.24
N LEU A 367 4.41 16.43 25.25
CA LEU A 367 3.10 16.11 24.68
C LEU A 367 3.13 16.03 23.16
N ILE A 368 2.10 15.40 22.61
CA ILE A 368 1.70 15.51 21.22
C ILE A 368 0.52 16.48 21.11
N VAL A 369 0.58 17.37 20.12
CA VAL A 369 -0.55 18.12 19.58
C VAL A 369 -0.85 17.53 18.20
N LYS A 370 -2.08 17.07 17.96
CA LYS A 370 -2.49 16.49 16.66
C LYS A 370 -3.96 16.75 16.34
N PRO A 371 -4.41 16.66 15.07
CA PRO A 371 -5.84 16.68 14.76
C PRO A 371 -6.54 15.45 15.37
N CYS A 372 -7.78 15.62 15.81
CA CYS A 372 -8.63 14.50 16.26
C CYS A 372 -8.91 13.48 15.14
N ARG A 373 -9.00 13.95 13.89
CA ARG A 373 -9.16 13.13 12.68
C ARG A 373 -8.24 13.68 11.57
N GLY A 374 -7.42 12.83 10.97
CA GLY A 374 -6.43 13.16 9.94
C GLY A 374 -5.51 11.95 9.70
N ALA A 375 -4.74 11.96 8.61
CA ALA A 375 -3.92 10.83 8.17
C ALA A 375 -2.51 11.26 7.72
N GLY A 376 -1.57 10.31 7.67
CA GLY A 376 -0.18 10.51 7.22
C GLY A 376 0.60 11.51 8.07
N SER A 377 0.39 11.46 9.40
CA SER A 377 1.03 12.31 10.42
C SER A 377 0.97 13.83 10.22
N ARG A 378 0.09 14.30 9.31
CA ARG A 378 -0.06 15.73 8.99
C ARG A 378 -0.58 16.51 10.19
N GLY A 379 0.24 17.44 10.69
CA GLY A 379 -0.08 18.27 11.86
C GLY A 379 0.12 17.58 13.21
N VAL A 380 0.79 16.42 13.25
CA VAL A 380 1.26 15.80 14.50
C VAL A 380 2.56 16.49 14.90
N MET A 381 2.58 17.14 16.07
CA MET A 381 3.71 17.91 16.57
C MET A 381 4.03 17.55 18.01
N ARG A 382 5.32 17.32 18.32
CA ARG A 382 5.79 17.20 19.70
C ARG A 382 5.98 18.59 20.31
N VAL A 383 5.56 18.75 21.56
CA VAL A 383 5.69 19.98 22.34
C VAL A 383 6.30 19.68 23.70
N ASN A 384 7.40 20.33 24.02
CA ASN A 384 8.19 20.06 25.23
C ASN A 384 7.88 21.05 26.38
N ASN A 385 7.04 22.06 26.14
CA ASN A 385 6.58 23.02 27.15
C ASN A 385 5.32 23.78 26.69
N HIS A 386 4.70 24.52 27.62
CA HIS A 386 3.49 25.33 27.39
C HIS A 386 3.61 26.36 26.25
N SER A 387 4.80 26.94 26.01
CA SER A 387 5.00 27.88 24.89
C SER A 387 4.89 27.16 23.55
N SER A 388 5.64 26.06 23.37
CA SER A 388 5.57 25.22 22.16
C SER A 388 4.17 24.63 21.94
N MET A 389 3.44 24.28 23.01
CA MET A 389 2.06 23.80 22.93
C MET A 389 1.12 24.85 22.32
N ARG A 390 1.17 26.10 22.80
CA ARG A 390 0.34 27.18 22.24
C ARG A 390 0.68 27.48 20.79
N GLN A 391 1.97 27.44 20.44
CA GLN A 391 2.41 27.63 19.05
C GLN A 391 1.90 26.50 18.13
N ALA A 392 1.99 25.24 18.54
CA ALA A 392 1.48 24.10 17.76
C ALA A 392 -0.04 24.16 17.56
N VAL A 393 -0.82 24.49 18.60
CA VAL A 393 -2.28 24.63 18.49
C VAL A 393 -2.68 25.80 17.59
N GLN A 394 -1.96 26.92 17.64
CA GLN A 394 -2.19 28.04 16.72
C GLN A 394 -1.83 27.67 15.27
N LYS A 395 -0.70 26.97 15.06
CA LYS A 395 -0.30 26.46 13.75
C LYS A 395 -1.33 25.48 13.17
N MET A 396 -1.91 24.60 13.99
CA MET A 396 -3.00 23.69 13.59
C MET A 396 -4.22 24.42 13.01
N LYS A 397 -4.55 25.60 13.54
CA LYS A 397 -5.62 26.46 13.01
C LYS A 397 -5.20 27.11 11.69
N GLU A 398 -3.97 27.63 11.61
CA GLU A 398 -3.43 28.29 10.41
C GLU A 398 -3.30 27.35 9.22
N ASP A 399 -2.90 26.10 9.45
CA ASP A 399 -2.82 25.04 8.44
C ASP A 399 -4.21 24.44 8.08
N GLY A 400 -5.29 24.89 8.70
CA GLY A 400 -6.67 24.43 8.46
C GLY A 400 -7.00 23.04 9.02
N LEU A 401 -6.14 22.48 9.89
CA LEU A 401 -6.22 21.11 10.38
C LEU A 401 -7.09 20.95 11.65
N SER A 402 -7.61 22.05 12.22
CA SER A 402 -8.45 22.02 13.42
C SER A 402 -9.92 21.67 13.19
N LYS A 403 -10.36 21.41 11.95
CA LYS A 403 -11.78 21.17 11.54
C LYS A 403 -12.55 20.18 12.42
N HIS A 404 -11.87 19.13 12.90
CA HIS A 404 -12.47 18.03 13.67
C HIS A 404 -12.16 18.09 15.17
N GLY A 405 -11.50 19.16 15.62
CA GLY A 405 -10.90 19.27 16.95
C GLY A 405 -9.40 18.95 16.95
N ILE A 406 -8.75 19.34 18.04
CA ILE A 406 -7.32 19.19 18.31
C ILE A 406 -7.17 18.35 19.58
N LEU A 407 -6.31 17.35 19.54
CA LEU A 407 -5.98 16.47 20.65
C LEU A 407 -4.61 16.83 21.23
N LEU A 408 -4.57 17.03 22.54
CA LEU A 408 -3.34 17.07 23.33
C LEU A 408 -3.24 15.76 24.12
N GLU A 409 -2.13 15.02 23.97
CA GLU A 409 -1.90 13.78 24.73
C GLU A 409 -0.44 13.58 25.17
N THR A 410 -0.19 12.73 26.17
CA THR A 410 1.16 12.30 26.58
C THR A 410 1.97 11.81 25.38
N PHE A 411 3.19 12.34 25.17
CA PHE A 411 4.14 11.68 24.27
C PHE A 411 4.70 10.42 24.94
N VAL A 412 4.51 9.26 24.30
CA VAL A 412 5.01 7.98 24.79
C VAL A 412 6.37 7.68 24.15
N ASP A 413 7.39 7.51 24.98
CA ASP A 413 8.74 7.09 24.60
C ASP A 413 8.81 5.55 24.53
N GLY A 414 9.37 5.03 23.43
CA GLY A 414 9.47 3.60 23.14
C GLY A 414 9.48 3.32 21.63
N PRO A 415 9.83 2.09 21.19
CA PRO A 415 9.72 1.68 19.79
C PRO A 415 8.28 1.81 19.28
N GLU A 416 8.13 2.30 18.05
CA GLU A 416 6.85 2.39 17.32
C GLU A 416 6.71 1.24 16.32
N VAL A 417 5.47 0.78 16.13
CA VAL A 417 5.11 -0.30 15.22
C VAL A 417 3.78 -0.03 14.51
N ASP A 418 3.79 -0.26 13.20
CA ASP A 418 2.63 -0.53 12.37
C ASP A 418 2.19 -1.99 12.59
N ALA A 419 0.93 -2.20 12.96
CA ALA A 419 0.35 -3.51 13.19
C ALA A 419 -0.82 -3.77 12.23
N ASN A 420 -0.76 -4.87 11.48
CA ASN A 420 -1.83 -5.28 10.56
C ASN A 420 -2.57 -6.51 11.13
N LEU A 421 -3.87 -6.35 11.37
CA LEU A 421 -4.73 -7.36 12.00
C LEU A 421 -5.87 -7.77 11.07
N ILE A 422 -6.14 -9.06 11.03
CA ILE A 422 -7.29 -9.62 10.32
C ILE A 422 -8.14 -10.39 11.34
N ILE A 423 -9.38 -9.93 11.53
CA ILE A 423 -10.33 -10.57 12.44
C ILE A 423 -11.59 -11.02 11.70
N TRP A 424 -12.23 -12.09 12.18
CA TRP A 424 -13.54 -12.54 11.72
C TRP A 424 -14.38 -13.05 12.91
N ASP A 425 -15.61 -12.55 13.07
CA ASP A 425 -16.52 -12.83 14.19
C ASP A 425 -15.86 -12.66 15.59
N GLY A 426 -14.83 -11.82 15.67
CA GLY A 426 -14.00 -11.57 16.85
C GLY A 426 -12.78 -12.48 17.00
N GLU A 427 -12.63 -13.53 16.19
CA GLU A 427 -11.42 -14.37 16.13
C GLU A 427 -10.29 -13.65 15.38
N LEU A 428 -9.06 -13.70 15.89
CA LEU A 428 -7.88 -13.15 15.22
C LEU A 428 -7.27 -14.21 14.28
N LEU A 429 -7.40 -14.00 12.97
CA LEU A 429 -6.94 -14.93 11.94
C LEU A 429 -5.50 -14.68 11.51
N PHE A 430 -5.05 -13.42 11.57
CA PHE A 430 -3.68 -13.01 11.24
C PHE A 430 -3.30 -11.73 12.01
N PHE A 431 -2.01 -11.64 12.35
CA PHE A 431 -1.37 -10.51 13.00
C PHE A 431 0.08 -10.45 12.52
N GLU A 432 0.53 -9.27 12.09
CA GLU A 432 1.95 -8.97 11.85
C GLU A 432 2.25 -7.51 12.23
N ILE A 433 3.54 -7.23 12.46
CA ILE A 433 4.05 -5.90 12.81
C ILE A 433 5.36 -5.59 12.09
N SER A 434 5.53 -4.34 11.66
CA SER A 434 6.85 -3.75 11.32
C SER A 434 7.45 -3.00 12.50
N ASP A 435 8.78 -2.87 12.48
CA ASP A 435 9.45 -1.84 13.26
C ASP A 435 9.47 -0.54 12.46
N ASP A 436 8.95 0.53 13.05
CA ASP A 436 8.90 1.84 12.41
C ASP A 436 10.01 2.73 12.98
N PHE A 437 10.89 3.21 12.09
CA PHE A 437 12.18 3.76 12.50
C PHE A 437 12.04 5.20 13.01
N PRO A 438 12.81 5.59 14.04
CA PRO A 438 12.67 6.90 14.70
C PRO A 438 12.71 8.08 13.74
N CYS A 439 11.75 8.97 13.90
CA CYS A 439 11.60 10.19 13.13
C CYS A 439 12.36 11.37 13.76
N LEU A 440 12.25 12.56 13.15
CA LEU A 440 12.84 13.76 13.74
C LEU A 440 12.17 14.16 15.07
N ALA A 441 10.85 13.97 15.19
CA ALA A 441 10.10 14.36 16.39
C ALA A 441 10.29 13.41 17.60
N ASP A 442 10.88 12.23 17.42
CA ASP A 442 11.26 11.34 18.53
C ASP A 442 12.39 11.90 19.40
N ARG A 443 13.21 12.78 18.83
CA ARG A 443 14.35 13.37 19.54
C ARG A 443 13.92 14.17 20.77
N ALA A 444 14.69 14.04 21.84
CA ALA A 444 14.44 14.79 23.09
C ALA A 444 14.46 16.31 22.91
N ASP A 445 15.20 16.81 21.92
CA ASP A 445 15.33 18.23 21.56
C ASP A 445 14.42 18.69 20.39
N ALA A 446 13.48 17.84 19.96
CA ALA A 446 12.57 18.13 18.86
C ALA A 446 11.73 19.40 19.08
N THR A 447 11.41 20.06 17.97
CA THR A 447 10.63 21.30 17.89
C THR A 447 9.31 21.07 17.14
N ILE A 448 8.45 22.07 17.09
CA ILE A 448 7.20 22.02 16.30
C ILE A 448 7.42 22.02 14.77
N ALA A 449 8.68 22.13 14.32
CA ALA A 449 9.06 21.99 12.92
C ALA A 449 9.48 20.55 12.56
N ASP A 450 9.76 19.71 13.56
CA ASP A 450 10.11 18.31 13.40
C ASP A 450 8.83 17.45 13.32
N ASN A 451 8.80 16.51 12.38
CA ASN A 451 7.62 15.70 12.07
C ASN A 451 7.76 14.25 12.54
N PHE A 452 6.60 13.58 12.62
CA PHE A 452 6.48 12.12 12.68
C PHE A 452 6.33 11.63 11.24
N THR A 453 7.45 11.47 10.54
CA THR A 453 7.46 10.96 9.17
C THR A 453 8.57 9.95 9.04
N GLU A 454 8.16 8.70 9.01
CA GLU A 454 8.97 7.51 9.07
C GLU A 454 9.63 7.33 7.70
N THR A 455 10.94 7.09 7.67
CA THR A 455 11.66 6.93 6.38
C THR A 455 11.99 5.48 6.06
N LEU A 456 11.73 4.58 7.01
CA LEU A 456 11.98 3.15 6.90
C LEU A 456 11.06 2.40 7.86
N MET A 457 10.39 1.37 7.35
CA MET A 457 9.65 0.38 8.15
C MET A 457 10.19 -1.01 7.78
N LEU A 458 10.38 -1.90 8.76
CA LEU A 458 11.04 -3.20 8.54
C LEU A 458 10.27 -4.39 9.12
N LEU A 459 10.07 -5.39 8.26
CA LEU A 459 9.32 -6.62 8.51
C LEU A 459 10.24 -7.87 8.43
N PRO A 460 10.06 -8.88 9.31
CA PRO A 460 9.31 -8.80 10.56
C PRO A 460 10.00 -7.88 11.59
N SER A 461 9.23 -7.44 12.58
CA SER A 461 9.75 -6.75 13.77
C SER A 461 10.88 -7.53 14.47
N ARG A 462 11.80 -6.79 15.10
CA ARG A 462 12.90 -7.28 15.94
C ARG A 462 12.60 -7.13 17.44
N LEU A 463 11.39 -6.73 17.82
CA LEU A 463 10.96 -6.65 19.23
C LEU A 463 11.09 -8.00 19.97
N ASP A 464 11.13 -7.94 21.30
CA ASP A 464 11.12 -9.14 22.13
C ASP A 464 9.80 -9.91 21.98
N THR A 465 9.86 -11.25 22.06
CA THR A 465 8.70 -12.11 21.77
C THR A 465 7.53 -11.87 22.74
N ASP A 466 7.81 -11.54 24.01
CA ASP A 466 6.76 -11.22 24.99
C ASP A 466 6.10 -9.86 24.67
N GLU A 467 6.83 -8.92 24.06
CA GLU A 467 6.29 -7.62 23.63
C GLU A 467 5.46 -7.75 22.36
N ILE A 468 5.86 -8.60 21.41
CA ILE A 468 5.07 -8.95 20.22
C ILE A 468 3.74 -9.61 20.62
N GLU A 469 3.77 -10.54 21.58
CA GLU A 469 2.55 -11.17 22.11
C GLU A 469 1.68 -10.17 22.89
N MET A 470 2.30 -9.24 23.63
CA MET A 470 1.57 -8.17 24.31
C MET A 470 0.88 -7.22 23.32
N LEU A 471 1.55 -6.82 22.23
CA LEU A 471 0.97 -6.07 21.12
C LEU A 471 -0.22 -6.83 20.52
N ARG A 472 -0.02 -8.11 20.14
CA ARG A 472 -1.07 -8.97 19.57
C ARG A 472 -2.32 -9.02 20.44
N SER A 473 -2.13 -9.31 21.73
CA SER A 473 -3.22 -9.44 22.70
C SER A 473 -3.88 -8.11 23.09
N SER A 474 -3.12 -7.00 23.13
CA SER A 474 -3.65 -5.68 23.48
C SER A 474 -4.44 -5.07 22.32
N LEU A 475 -3.87 -5.05 21.12
CA LEU A 475 -4.48 -4.46 19.93
C LEU A 475 -5.75 -5.21 19.50
N HIS A 476 -5.74 -6.54 19.55
CA HIS A 476 -6.94 -7.35 19.31
C HIS A 476 -8.06 -7.00 20.32
N ARG A 477 -7.74 -6.87 21.61
CA ARG A 477 -8.71 -6.45 22.63
C ARG A 477 -9.26 -5.05 22.36
N SER A 478 -8.42 -4.10 21.95
CA SER A 478 -8.86 -2.74 21.59
C SER A 478 -9.85 -2.75 20.43
N LEU A 479 -9.62 -3.55 19.38
CA LEU A 479 -10.60 -3.71 18.29
C LEU A 479 -11.95 -4.23 18.80
N LEU A 480 -11.94 -5.25 19.67
CA LEU A 480 -13.17 -5.81 20.24
C LEU A 480 -13.92 -4.81 21.14
N GLN A 481 -13.20 -3.95 21.87
CA GLN A 481 -13.74 -2.87 22.72
C GLN A 481 -14.34 -1.72 21.90
N LEU A 482 -13.72 -1.34 20.78
CA LEU A 482 -14.26 -0.33 19.85
C LEU A 482 -15.56 -0.79 19.18
N GLY A 483 -15.78 -2.11 19.11
CA GLY A 483 -17.00 -2.75 18.61
C GLY A 483 -16.80 -3.62 17.37
N PHE A 484 -15.56 -3.72 16.87
CA PHE A 484 -15.24 -4.49 15.67
C PHE A 484 -15.28 -6.00 15.89
N ARG A 485 -15.69 -6.75 14.86
CA ARG A 485 -15.74 -8.22 14.84
C ARG A 485 -15.13 -8.79 13.58
N SER A 486 -15.33 -8.17 12.41
CA SER A 486 -14.84 -8.70 11.14
C SER A 486 -14.20 -7.62 10.28
N GLY A 487 -12.96 -7.80 9.83
CA GLY A 487 -12.28 -6.81 8.98
C GLY A 487 -10.77 -6.94 8.90
N VAL A 488 -10.20 -6.04 8.11
CA VAL A 488 -8.76 -5.79 8.02
C VAL A 488 -8.49 -4.44 8.66
N TYR A 489 -7.58 -4.41 9.62
CA TYR A 489 -7.27 -3.24 10.43
C TYR A 489 -5.77 -2.96 10.39
N HIS A 490 -5.43 -1.70 10.35
CA HIS A 490 -4.07 -1.19 10.45
C HIS A 490 -4.02 -0.25 11.65
N MET A 491 -3.15 -0.55 12.60
CA MET A 491 -3.09 0.10 13.91
C MET A 491 -1.65 0.51 14.21
N GLU A 492 -1.45 1.76 14.63
CA GLU A 492 -0.14 2.27 15.05
C GLU A 492 -0.02 2.12 16.57
N ALA A 493 1.12 1.69 17.10
CA ALA A 493 1.33 1.54 18.54
C ALA A 493 2.78 1.79 18.98
N ARG A 494 2.97 2.15 20.26
CA ARG A 494 4.29 2.22 20.91
C ARG A 494 4.39 1.29 22.10
N VAL A 495 5.57 0.71 22.28
CA VAL A 495 5.90 -0.13 23.44
C VAL A 495 6.62 0.72 24.50
N GLN A 496 5.86 1.25 25.46
CA GLN A 496 6.43 2.00 26.58
C GLN A 496 7.24 1.07 27.47
N ASN A 497 8.38 1.53 28.00
CA ASN A 497 9.30 0.73 28.84
C ASN A 497 9.80 -0.57 28.19
N SER A 498 9.85 -0.61 26.85
CA SER A 498 10.37 -1.77 26.10
C SER A 498 11.75 -2.21 26.58
N SER A 499 12.00 -3.53 26.54
CA SER A 499 13.31 -4.15 26.66
C SER A 499 14.24 -3.80 25.49
N MET A 500 13.70 -3.25 24.40
CA MET A 500 14.37 -2.92 23.16
C MET A 500 14.46 -1.40 22.93
N SER A 501 15.46 -0.99 22.16
CA SER A 501 15.70 0.41 21.80
C SER A 501 16.49 0.53 20.51
N TYR A 502 16.30 1.60 19.75
CA TYR A 502 17.10 1.85 18.56
C TYR A 502 18.52 2.27 18.92
N LYS A 503 19.51 1.61 18.31
CA LYS A 503 20.95 1.83 18.53
C LYS A 503 21.69 1.83 17.20
N GLU A 504 22.58 2.81 17.04
CA GLU A 504 23.45 2.87 15.87
C GLU A 504 24.66 1.96 16.08
N THR A 505 24.96 1.10 15.12
CA THR A 505 26.16 0.25 15.11
C THR A 505 26.78 0.32 13.72
N ASP A 506 28.03 0.78 13.65
CA ASP A 506 28.78 1.00 12.41
C ASP A 506 28.00 1.81 11.35
N GLY A 507 27.42 2.94 11.76
CA GLY A 507 26.71 3.87 10.86
C GLY A 507 25.31 3.45 10.42
N ILE A 508 24.76 2.37 10.99
CA ILE A 508 23.42 1.86 10.69
C ILE A 508 22.62 1.73 11.99
N LEU A 509 21.45 2.34 12.01
CA LEU A 509 20.48 2.23 13.10
C LEU A 509 19.73 0.89 13.00
N ASP A 510 19.57 0.18 14.12
CA ASP A 510 18.63 -0.95 14.23
C ASP A 510 18.10 -1.06 15.67
N LEU A 511 17.02 -1.83 15.85
CA LEU A 511 16.48 -2.18 17.16
C LEU A 511 17.38 -3.21 17.86
N ALA A 512 17.73 -2.98 19.13
CA ALA A 512 18.58 -3.85 19.93
C ALA A 512 18.23 -3.79 21.42
N ASP A 513 18.65 -4.79 22.19
CA ASP A 513 18.48 -4.84 23.65
C ASP A 513 18.88 -3.51 24.29
N ALA A 514 18.02 -2.96 25.15
CA ALA A 514 18.23 -1.67 25.78
C ALA A 514 19.51 -1.61 26.62
N ASN A 515 20.00 -2.76 27.12
CA ASN A 515 21.20 -2.90 27.97
C ASN A 515 21.18 -1.98 29.21
N THR A 516 19.99 -1.56 29.63
CA THR A 516 19.73 -0.77 30.84
C THR A 516 18.74 -1.50 31.71
N THR A 517 18.73 -1.23 33.01
CA THR A 517 17.71 -1.76 33.93
C THR A 517 16.34 -1.32 33.44
N ALA A 518 15.40 -2.28 33.26
CA ALA A 518 14.07 -2.00 32.75
C ALA A 518 13.41 -0.85 33.53
N LYS A 519 12.96 0.20 32.81
CA LYS A 519 12.31 1.39 33.39
C LYS A 519 11.00 1.06 34.12
N GLY A 520 10.38 -0.07 33.75
CA GLY A 520 9.15 -0.62 34.29
C GLY A 520 8.84 -1.95 33.59
N ARG A 521 7.62 -2.45 33.74
CA ARG A 521 7.09 -3.47 32.83
C ARG A 521 6.74 -2.80 31.49
N PRO A 522 6.94 -3.47 30.33
CA PRO A 522 6.43 -2.98 29.06
C PRO A 522 4.91 -2.76 29.11
N ASP A 523 4.43 -1.69 28.47
CA ASP A 523 3.00 -1.37 28.29
C ASP A 523 2.74 -0.91 26.86
N ILE A 524 1.54 -1.22 26.33
CA ILE A 524 1.19 -0.96 24.93
C ILE A 524 0.33 0.30 24.82
N PHE A 525 0.88 1.32 24.18
CA PHE A 525 0.16 2.54 23.85
C PHE A 525 -0.35 2.50 22.41
N LEU A 526 -1.65 2.34 22.24
CA LEU A 526 -2.34 2.43 20.95
C LEU A 526 -2.36 3.88 20.44
N ILE A 527 -1.70 4.17 19.32
CA ILE A 527 -1.66 5.51 18.72
C ILE A 527 -2.94 5.80 17.92
N GLU A 528 -3.27 4.93 16.96
CA GLU A 528 -4.38 5.07 16.00
C GLU A 528 -4.95 3.71 15.56
N VAL A 529 -6.22 3.70 15.11
CA VAL A 529 -6.89 2.55 14.48
C VAL A 529 -7.52 2.97 13.15
N ASN A 530 -7.04 2.39 12.05
CA ASN A 530 -7.59 2.57 10.71
C ASN A 530 -8.38 1.30 10.31
N ALA A 531 -9.68 1.43 10.04
CA ALA A 531 -10.57 0.32 9.68
C ALA A 531 -10.47 -0.06 8.18
N ARG A 532 -9.23 -0.21 7.69
CA ARG A 532 -8.85 -0.51 6.31
C ARG A 532 -7.48 -1.24 6.26
N PRO A 533 -7.10 -1.83 5.12
CA PRO A 533 -5.71 -2.17 4.81
C PRO A 533 -4.78 -0.94 4.92
N PRO A 534 -3.46 -1.13 5.16
CA PRO A 534 -2.48 -0.06 5.33
C PRO A 534 -2.22 0.74 4.01
N GLY A 535 -1.20 1.60 4.03
CA GLY A 535 -0.59 2.12 2.78
C GLY A 535 -0.25 0.99 1.82
N LEU A 536 -0.27 1.21 0.51
CA LEU A 536 -0.14 0.11 -0.46
C LEU A 536 1.27 -0.48 -0.51
N ASP A 537 2.27 0.36 -0.31
CA ASP A 537 3.65 0.01 0.00
C ASP A 537 3.74 -0.95 1.19
N CYS A 538 3.06 -0.65 2.30
CA CYS A 538 2.95 -1.57 3.44
C CYS A 538 2.14 -2.84 3.07
N ALA A 539 1.00 -2.73 2.40
CA ALA A 539 0.17 -3.88 2.01
C ALA A 539 0.89 -4.83 1.04
N PHE A 540 1.69 -4.31 0.11
CA PHE A 540 2.58 -5.11 -0.73
C PHE A 540 3.72 -5.72 0.08
N SER A 541 4.24 -5.02 1.09
CA SER A 541 5.24 -5.57 2.00
C SER A 541 4.68 -6.75 2.79
N THR A 542 3.47 -6.65 3.34
CA THR A 542 2.75 -7.76 3.98
C THR A 542 2.51 -8.90 2.99
N LEU A 543 1.97 -8.60 1.81
CA LEU A 543 1.68 -9.59 0.78
C LEU A 543 2.92 -10.37 0.34
N TYR A 544 4.04 -9.68 0.12
CA TYR A 544 5.25 -10.35 -0.39
C TYR A 544 6.02 -11.07 0.73
N THR A 545 5.97 -10.58 1.97
CA THR A 545 6.70 -11.17 3.11
C THR A 545 5.97 -12.38 3.70
N TYR A 546 4.64 -12.32 3.84
CA TYR A 546 3.81 -13.34 4.49
C TYR A 546 2.86 -14.08 3.55
N GLY A 547 2.65 -13.59 2.32
CA GLY A 547 1.73 -14.19 1.35
C GLY A 547 0.25 -13.83 1.56
N VAL A 548 -0.05 -12.82 2.37
CA VAL A 548 -1.41 -12.42 2.78
C VAL A 548 -1.84 -11.14 2.06
N ASP A 549 -2.91 -11.20 1.26
CA ASP A 549 -3.41 -10.06 0.49
C ASP A 549 -4.48 -9.28 1.29
N LEU A 550 -4.03 -8.23 1.97
CA LEU A 550 -4.90 -7.34 2.74
C LEU A 550 -5.96 -6.64 1.87
N CYS A 551 -5.69 -6.40 0.58
CA CYS A 551 -6.66 -5.76 -0.32
C CYS A 551 -7.79 -6.73 -0.71
N ALA A 552 -7.45 -7.98 -1.05
CA ALA A 552 -8.43 -9.03 -1.33
C ALA A 552 -9.33 -9.31 -0.11
N LEU A 553 -8.73 -9.38 1.08
CA LEU A 553 -9.46 -9.62 2.32
C LEU A 553 -10.44 -8.49 2.67
N HIS A 554 -10.10 -7.23 2.34
CA HIS A 554 -11.03 -6.11 2.53
C HIS A 554 -12.30 -6.25 1.66
N PHE A 555 -12.16 -6.66 0.39
CA PHE A 555 -13.32 -6.99 -0.45
C PHE A 555 -14.13 -8.16 0.11
N LEU A 556 -13.46 -9.27 0.48
CA LEU A 556 -14.14 -10.47 0.98
C LEU A 556 -14.93 -10.21 2.27
N ARG A 557 -14.42 -9.36 3.18
CA ARG A 557 -15.19 -8.94 4.35
C ARG A 557 -16.38 -8.06 3.99
N ALA A 558 -16.27 -7.18 2.99
CA ALA A 558 -17.40 -6.38 2.55
C ALA A 558 -18.49 -7.22 1.84
N LEU A 559 -18.09 -8.34 1.22
CA LEU A 559 -18.98 -9.32 0.58
C LEU A 559 -19.56 -10.38 1.54
N GLY A 560 -19.04 -10.48 2.76
CA GLY A 560 -19.43 -11.53 3.72
C GLY A 560 -18.89 -12.93 3.40
N ASP A 561 -17.88 -13.06 2.54
CA ASP A 561 -17.33 -14.35 2.12
C ASP A 561 -16.31 -14.89 3.13
N ARG A 562 -16.83 -15.58 4.15
CA ARG A 562 -16.06 -16.16 5.26
C ARG A 562 -15.03 -17.19 4.81
N ASP A 563 -15.38 -18.04 3.85
CA ASP A 563 -14.54 -19.20 3.47
C ASP A 563 -13.29 -18.74 2.71
N CYS A 564 -13.46 -17.85 1.71
CA CYS A 564 -12.34 -17.24 1.02
C CYS A 564 -11.51 -16.34 1.96
N PHE A 565 -12.16 -15.61 2.87
CA PHE A 565 -11.47 -14.75 3.84
C PHE A 565 -10.59 -15.56 4.80
N ALA A 566 -11.12 -16.63 5.39
CA ALA A 566 -10.37 -17.50 6.29
C ALA A 566 -9.20 -18.20 5.59
N ALA A 567 -9.37 -18.63 4.33
CA ALA A 567 -8.31 -19.22 3.53
C ALA A 567 -7.19 -18.22 3.20
N LEU A 568 -7.53 -17.03 2.70
CA LEU A 568 -6.54 -16.02 2.30
C LEU A 568 -5.87 -15.30 3.48
N SER A 569 -6.41 -15.44 4.69
CA SER A 569 -5.77 -14.95 5.93
C SER A 569 -4.55 -15.78 6.36
N LYS A 570 -4.34 -16.99 5.82
CA LYS A 570 -3.23 -17.85 6.23
C LYS A 570 -1.89 -17.36 5.67
N PRO A 571 -0.86 -17.07 6.50
CA PRO A 571 0.47 -16.76 6.00
C PRO A 571 1.19 -18.00 5.46
N PHE A 572 2.41 -17.82 4.97
CA PHE A 572 3.36 -18.93 4.77
C PHE A 572 3.60 -19.69 6.08
N SER A 573 3.90 -21.00 6.01
CA SER A 573 4.08 -21.79 7.24
C SER A 573 5.36 -21.45 8.03
N CYS A 574 6.34 -20.81 7.38
CA CYS A 574 7.49 -20.17 8.03
C CYS A 574 7.20 -18.74 8.54
N PHE A 575 5.92 -18.32 8.49
CA PHE A 575 5.44 -16.96 8.71
C PHE A 575 5.99 -15.95 7.69
N ALA A 576 7.24 -15.50 7.85
CA ALA A 576 7.94 -14.60 6.93
C ALA A 576 8.94 -15.36 6.04
N GLN A 577 8.94 -15.14 4.73
CA GLN A 577 9.91 -15.79 3.82
C GLN A 577 11.26 -15.06 3.70
N TYR A 578 11.40 -13.85 4.24
CA TYR A 578 12.62 -13.03 4.26
C TYR A 578 12.45 -11.80 5.17
N TRP A 579 13.50 -10.98 5.28
CA TRP A 579 13.43 -9.60 5.77
C TRP A 579 13.01 -8.66 4.65
N CYS A 580 12.10 -7.71 4.91
CA CYS A 580 11.62 -6.70 3.98
C CYS A 580 11.74 -5.31 4.59
N GLY A 581 12.26 -4.34 3.83
CA GLY A 581 12.32 -2.93 4.22
C GLY A 581 11.51 -2.08 3.25
N ASN A 582 10.53 -1.35 3.77
CA ASN A 582 9.83 -0.30 3.05
C ASN A 582 10.62 1.01 3.22
N CYS A 583 11.46 1.33 2.25
CA CYS A 583 12.38 2.46 2.28
C CYS A 583 11.76 3.66 1.56
N GLN A 584 11.36 4.68 2.31
CA GLN A 584 10.75 5.90 1.78
C GLN A 584 11.81 6.91 1.32
N VAL A 585 11.50 7.66 0.26
CA VAL A 585 12.28 8.81 -0.22
C VAL A 585 11.53 10.09 0.15
N PRO A 586 11.88 10.77 1.25
CA PRO A 586 11.17 11.97 1.70
C PRO A 586 11.44 13.19 0.79
N MET A 587 10.48 14.12 0.77
CA MET A 587 10.69 15.47 0.24
C MET A 587 11.59 16.25 1.21
N HIS A 588 12.91 16.14 1.05
CA HIS A 588 13.88 16.67 2.01
C HIS A 588 14.11 18.20 1.95
N ARG A 589 13.45 18.90 1.03
CA ARG A 589 13.48 20.37 0.88
C ARG A 589 12.35 20.87 -0.01
N GLU A 590 12.15 22.19 -0.01
CA GLU A 590 11.30 22.87 -0.98
C GLU A 590 11.78 22.73 -2.43
N SER A 591 10.83 22.71 -3.36
CA SER A 591 11.05 22.82 -4.81
C SER A 591 12.05 21.78 -5.34
N ILE A 592 11.71 20.49 -5.17
CA ILE A 592 12.42 19.35 -5.74
C ILE A 592 11.82 19.05 -7.12
N LEU A 593 12.65 19.04 -8.17
CA LEU A 593 12.25 18.54 -9.48
C LEU A 593 12.48 17.04 -9.52
N VAL A 594 11.43 16.25 -9.79
CA VAL A 594 11.50 14.79 -9.83
C VAL A 594 11.81 14.33 -11.25
N PRO A 595 12.95 13.65 -11.53
CA PRO A 595 13.25 13.10 -12.86
C PRO A 595 12.26 11.98 -13.25
N ASP A 596 11.98 11.82 -14.53
CA ASP A 596 11.17 10.68 -15.03
C ASP A 596 11.94 9.35 -15.01
N ASP A 597 13.25 9.43 -15.17
CA ASP A 597 14.24 8.36 -15.08
C ASP A 597 14.85 8.23 -13.65
N PHE A 598 14.13 8.67 -12.61
CA PHE A 598 14.62 8.70 -11.22
C PHE A 598 15.12 7.33 -10.74
N PHE A 599 14.35 6.26 -10.95
CA PHE A 599 14.71 4.91 -10.50
C PHE A 599 15.89 4.34 -11.29
N GLU A 600 15.97 4.61 -12.59
CA GLU A 600 17.09 4.20 -13.46
C GLU A 600 18.39 4.83 -12.97
N ARG A 601 18.38 6.10 -12.56
CA ARG A 601 19.55 6.78 -11.96
C ARG A 601 19.95 6.20 -10.59
N VAL A 602 19.00 5.66 -9.82
CA VAL A 602 19.29 4.92 -8.59
C VAL A 602 19.94 3.58 -8.93
N TYR A 603 19.32 2.78 -9.80
CA TYR A 603 19.83 1.45 -10.20
C TYR A 603 21.18 1.51 -10.94
N GLN A 604 21.47 2.58 -11.70
CA GLN A 604 22.78 2.80 -12.31
C GLN A 604 23.89 3.09 -11.29
N GLN A 605 23.54 3.69 -10.14
CA GLN A 605 24.50 3.96 -9.06
C GLN A 605 24.55 2.83 -8.02
N LEU A 606 23.52 1.99 -7.95
CA LEU A 606 23.38 0.83 -7.05
C LEU A 606 22.93 -0.42 -7.85
N PRO A 607 23.73 -0.94 -8.79
CA PRO A 607 23.34 -2.12 -9.57
C PRO A 607 23.14 -3.37 -8.68
N GLU A 608 23.81 -3.42 -7.52
CA GLU A 608 23.77 -4.54 -6.58
C GLU A 608 22.44 -4.69 -5.84
N ILE A 609 21.63 -3.63 -5.70
CA ILE A 609 20.31 -3.72 -5.04
C ILE A 609 19.22 -4.24 -5.97
N VAL A 610 19.42 -4.19 -7.30
CA VAL A 610 18.35 -4.49 -8.27
C VAL A 610 17.72 -5.88 -8.08
N PRO A 611 18.48 -6.96 -7.80
CA PRO A 611 17.91 -8.28 -7.48
C PRO A 611 17.10 -8.32 -6.18
N HIS A 612 17.25 -7.32 -5.31
CA HIS A 612 16.60 -7.18 -4.02
C HIS A 612 15.41 -6.20 -4.02
N VAL A 613 15.12 -5.52 -5.13
CA VAL A 613 13.96 -4.64 -5.25
C VAL A 613 12.72 -5.45 -5.66
N SER A 614 11.77 -5.63 -4.75
CA SER A 614 10.46 -6.23 -5.05
C SER A 614 9.51 -5.28 -5.75
N ARG A 615 9.61 -3.97 -5.45
CA ARG A 615 8.78 -2.89 -6.01
C ARG A 615 9.46 -1.55 -5.75
N ALA A 616 9.26 -0.58 -6.64
CA ALA A 616 9.58 0.82 -6.37
C ALA A 616 8.61 1.71 -7.18
N GLU A 617 8.03 2.73 -6.55
CA GLU A 617 7.02 3.60 -7.18
C GLU A 617 7.14 5.05 -6.69
N LEU A 618 6.71 6.00 -7.53
CA LEU A 618 6.59 7.41 -7.17
C LEU A 618 5.22 7.67 -6.52
N PHE A 619 5.19 8.52 -5.49
CA PHE A 619 3.94 9.11 -4.97
C PHE A 619 3.51 10.37 -5.73
N VAL A 620 4.39 10.90 -6.58
CA VAL A 620 4.21 12.17 -7.28
C VAL A 620 4.45 12.00 -8.77
N GLN A 621 3.79 12.82 -9.59
CA GLN A 621 4.00 12.79 -11.03
C GLN A 621 5.45 13.21 -11.36
N PRO A 622 6.19 12.44 -12.17
CA PRO A 622 7.53 12.84 -12.62
C PRO A 622 7.47 14.12 -13.46
N GLU A 623 8.63 14.77 -13.61
CA GLU A 623 8.80 16.06 -14.29
C GLU A 623 8.07 17.25 -13.62
N THR A 624 7.49 17.04 -12.43
CA THR A 624 6.87 18.10 -11.62
C THR A 624 7.80 18.63 -10.52
N LEU A 625 7.50 19.86 -10.08
CA LEU A 625 8.15 20.50 -8.95
C LEU A 625 7.32 20.24 -7.67
N VAL A 626 7.91 19.57 -6.68
CA VAL A 626 7.23 19.18 -5.44
C VAL A 626 7.86 19.82 -4.21
N SER A 627 7.04 19.98 -3.17
CA SER A 627 7.40 20.53 -1.86
C SER A 627 6.60 19.82 -0.76
N PRO A 628 7.16 19.65 0.45
CA PRO A 628 6.43 19.14 1.61
C PRO A 628 5.13 19.93 1.88
N ARG A 629 4.06 19.24 2.30
CA ARG A 629 2.80 19.87 2.72
C ARG A 629 2.59 19.61 4.20
N GLY A 630 2.52 20.69 5.00
CA GLY A 630 2.47 20.56 6.47
C GLY A 630 3.73 19.91 7.04
N GLY A 631 4.90 20.19 6.44
CA GLY A 631 6.19 19.60 6.83
C GLY A 631 6.42 18.16 6.38
N CYS A 632 5.43 17.47 5.80
CA CYS A 632 5.49 16.04 5.48
C CYS A 632 5.38 15.80 3.96
N GLY A 633 5.88 14.66 3.47
CA GLY A 633 5.69 14.23 2.08
C GLY A 633 6.80 13.32 1.55
N PHE A 634 6.43 12.40 0.65
CA PHE A 634 7.33 11.46 0.00
C PHE A 634 7.32 11.62 -1.53
N ILE A 635 8.45 11.31 -2.15
CA ILE A 635 8.64 11.32 -3.61
C ILE A 635 8.45 9.90 -4.15
N ALA A 636 9.04 8.92 -3.48
CA ALA A 636 9.05 7.51 -3.89
C ALA A 636 9.12 6.59 -2.66
N TYR A 637 8.89 5.29 -2.90
CA TYR A 637 9.32 4.21 -1.99
C TYR A 637 10.04 3.10 -2.76
N PHE A 638 10.83 2.31 -2.03
CA PHE A 638 11.45 1.05 -2.49
C PHE A 638 11.12 -0.06 -1.49
N LEU A 639 10.54 -1.16 -1.97
CA LEU A 639 10.44 -2.41 -1.20
C LEU A 639 11.66 -3.26 -1.48
N LEU A 640 12.55 -3.34 -0.50
CA LEU A 640 13.79 -4.09 -0.54
C LEU A 640 13.64 -5.39 0.26
N TYR A 641 14.17 -6.52 -0.22
CA TYR A 641 14.13 -7.78 0.53
C TYR A 641 15.47 -8.50 0.58
N SER A 642 15.72 -9.22 1.68
CA SER A 642 16.86 -10.12 1.78
C SER A 642 16.60 -11.36 2.63
N ARG A 643 17.04 -12.51 2.12
CA ARG A 643 17.15 -13.77 2.88
C ARG A 643 18.44 -13.88 3.70
N THR A 644 19.41 -12.99 3.47
CA THR A 644 20.71 -13.03 4.14
C THR A 644 20.62 -12.58 5.59
N SER A 645 20.11 -11.36 5.82
CA SER A 645 19.93 -10.80 7.17
C SER A 645 19.11 -9.51 7.11
N ARG A 646 18.54 -9.13 8.26
CA ARG A 646 17.96 -7.80 8.51
C ARG A 646 18.96 -6.68 8.23
N ARG A 647 20.20 -6.84 8.73
CA ARG A 647 21.31 -5.89 8.54
C ARG A 647 21.57 -5.57 7.07
N HIS A 648 21.51 -6.57 6.19
CA HIS A 648 21.70 -6.35 4.76
C HIS A 648 20.60 -5.48 4.14
N VAL A 649 19.33 -5.64 4.58
CA VAL A 649 18.23 -4.75 4.16
C VAL A 649 18.48 -3.31 4.61
N LEU A 650 18.88 -3.11 5.87
CA LEU A 650 19.22 -1.77 6.41
C LEU A 650 20.34 -1.09 5.62
N GLU A 651 21.41 -1.83 5.31
CA GLU A 651 22.55 -1.32 4.53
C GLU A 651 22.18 -1.02 3.07
N MET A 652 21.20 -1.72 2.49
CA MET A 652 20.63 -1.35 1.19
C MET A 652 19.74 -0.09 1.30
N SER A 653 18.89 -0.01 2.31
CA SER A 653 18.00 1.14 2.55
C SER A 653 18.77 2.44 2.73
N ASP A 654 19.82 2.45 3.57
CA ASP A 654 20.70 3.61 3.78
C ASP A 654 21.34 4.10 2.47
N ARG A 655 21.89 3.17 1.66
CA ARG A 655 22.44 3.49 0.34
C ARG A 655 21.37 4.08 -0.59
N VAL A 656 20.17 3.50 -0.63
CA VAL A 656 19.04 3.99 -1.42
C VAL A 656 18.65 5.41 -1.04
N GLN A 657 18.50 5.71 0.25
CA GLN A 657 18.18 7.06 0.71
C GLN A 657 19.27 8.07 0.32
N LYS A 658 20.54 7.75 0.55
CA LYS A 658 21.70 8.61 0.22
C LYS A 658 21.80 8.89 -1.29
N VAL A 659 21.64 7.87 -2.13
CA VAL A 659 21.69 7.99 -3.60
C VAL A 659 20.47 8.73 -4.14
N SER A 660 19.28 8.44 -3.62
CA SER A 660 18.03 9.14 -3.99
C SER A 660 18.12 10.62 -3.72
N LYS A 661 18.55 11.02 -2.51
CA LYS A 661 18.75 12.43 -2.14
C LYS A 661 19.74 13.13 -3.07
N LYS A 662 20.89 12.49 -3.36
CA LYS A 662 21.90 13.01 -4.30
C LYS A 662 21.33 13.25 -5.70
N ILE A 663 20.49 12.35 -6.22
CA ILE A 663 19.84 12.51 -7.53
C ILE A 663 18.87 13.70 -7.52
N LEU A 664 18.09 13.86 -6.44
CA LEU A 664 17.09 14.92 -6.28
C LEU A 664 17.71 16.32 -5.96
N ASP A 665 18.93 16.36 -5.43
CA ASP A 665 19.72 17.58 -5.26
C ASP A 665 20.50 17.99 -6.52
N ASN A 666 20.77 17.04 -7.42
CA ASN A 666 21.33 17.32 -8.74
C ASN A 666 20.28 17.99 -9.63
N ARG A 667 20.05 19.30 -9.42
CA ARG A 667 19.37 20.13 -10.41
C ARG A 667 20.11 19.98 -11.74
N PRO A 668 19.47 19.55 -12.85
CA PRO A 668 20.06 19.80 -14.15
C PRO A 668 20.27 21.31 -14.23
N ARG A 669 21.51 21.74 -14.51
CA ARG A 669 21.76 23.15 -14.80
C ARG A 669 20.92 23.46 -16.03
N PHE A 670 19.81 24.16 -15.83
CA PHE A 670 18.99 24.63 -16.94
C PHE A 670 19.90 25.54 -17.76
N ASN A 671 20.39 25.01 -18.87
CA ASN A 671 21.27 25.76 -19.74
C ASN A 671 20.39 26.82 -20.40
N VAL A 672 20.44 28.03 -19.85
CA VAL A 672 19.57 29.14 -20.26
C VAL A 672 19.72 29.39 -21.75
N ASP A 673 20.90 29.16 -22.32
CA ASP A 673 21.19 29.32 -23.75
C ASP A 673 20.48 28.24 -24.60
N GLN A 674 20.41 26.99 -24.15
CA GLN A 674 19.60 25.95 -24.80
C GLN A 674 18.09 26.17 -24.61
N GLY A 675 17.67 26.64 -23.43
CA GLY A 675 16.28 27.00 -23.16
C GLY A 675 15.78 28.14 -24.04
N LEU A 676 16.63 29.15 -24.28
CA LEU A 676 16.37 30.26 -25.19
C LEU A 676 16.40 29.84 -26.66
N GLN A 677 17.27 28.90 -27.05
CA GLN A 677 17.26 28.30 -28.41
C GLN A 677 16.00 27.47 -28.70
N ALA A 678 15.40 26.85 -27.67
CA ALA A 678 14.15 26.09 -27.78
C ALA A 678 12.88 26.98 -27.75
N ILE A 679 13.00 28.26 -27.40
CA ILE A 679 11.98 29.25 -27.73
C ILE A 679 12.25 29.64 -29.18
N GLY A 680 11.38 29.21 -30.09
CA GLY A 680 11.43 29.55 -31.51
C GLY A 680 11.19 31.04 -31.79
N LEU A 681 11.96 31.95 -31.20
CA LEU A 681 11.96 33.39 -31.48
C LEU A 681 12.27 33.66 -32.95
N ASP A 682 13.14 32.86 -33.55
CA ASP A 682 13.48 32.91 -34.97
C ASP A 682 12.35 32.39 -35.88
N GLU A 683 11.49 31.46 -35.41
CA GLU A 683 10.31 31.00 -36.14
C GLU A 683 9.13 31.97 -35.95
N TYR A 684 8.92 32.47 -34.73
CA TYR A 684 7.91 33.48 -34.39
C TYR A 684 8.12 34.79 -35.17
N ASN A 685 9.38 35.21 -35.35
CA ASN A 685 9.72 36.37 -36.17
C ASN A 685 9.65 36.10 -37.69
N LYS A 686 9.57 34.83 -38.15
CA LYS A 686 9.49 34.46 -39.57
C LYS A 686 8.10 34.03 -40.03
N GLN A 687 7.23 33.58 -39.13
CA GLN A 687 5.88 33.11 -39.44
C GLN A 687 4.81 33.89 -38.67
N GLY A 688 4.44 35.05 -39.21
CA GLY A 688 3.30 35.81 -38.72
C GLY A 688 1.98 35.06 -38.92
N ASN A 689 1.17 34.96 -37.86
CA ASN A 689 -0.23 34.52 -37.84
C ASN A 689 -0.56 33.16 -38.50
N ARG A 690 -0.60 32.09 -37.69
CA ARG A 690 -1.80 31.21 -37.57
C ARG A 690 -1.72 30.19 -36.42
N GLN A 691 -2.85 30.04 -35.72
CA GLN A 691 -3.31 28.92 -34.88
C GLN A 691 -2.26 27.97 -34.26
N VAL A 692 -2.03 28.13 -32.96
CA VAL A 692 -1.59 27.02 -32.07
C VAL A 692 -2.45 27.03 -30.81
N SER A 693 -2.97 25.86 -30.45
CA SER A 693 -3.75 25.60 -29.23
C SER A 693 -2.86 25.42 -28.00
N ASP A 694 -3.43 25.65 -26.81
CA ASP A 694 -2.81 25.58 -25.47
C ASP A 694 -1.92 26.76 -25.04
N GLN A 695 -2.58 27.85 -24.65
CA GLN A 695 -1.97 28.97 -23.93
C GLN A 695 -1.64 28.65 -22.45
N SER A 696 -2.05 27.51 -21.89
CA SER A 696 -1.89 27.21 -20.46
C SER A 696 -0.49 26.70 -20.14
N SER A 697 0.01 25.74 -20.93
CA SER A 697 1.36 25.19 -20.79
C SER A 697 2.45 26.25 -21.02
N GLN A 698 2.25 27.13 -22.02
CA GLN A 698 3.18 28.26 -22.26
C GLN A 698 3.16 29.29 -21.13
N LYS A 699 2.00 29.63 -20.55
CA LYS A 699 1.93 30.56 -19.40
C LYS A 699 2.64 30.01 -18.17
N ASN A 700 2.54 28.70 -17.90
CA ASN A 700 3.26 28.07 -16.80
C ASN A 700 4.78 28.13 -17.05
N ARG A 701 5.26 27.74 -18.23
CA ARG A 701 6.70 27.81 -18.58
C ARG A 701 7.29 29.23 -18.50
N VAL A 702 6.52 30.26 -18.88
CA VAL A 702 6.94 31.67 -18.74
C VAL A 702 6.97 32.11 -17.26
N ARG A 703 5.98 31.71 -16.45
CA ARG A 703 5.99 31.93 -15.00
C ARG A 703 7.23 31.29 -14.36
N ASP A 704 7.54 30.06 -14.71
CA ASP A 704 8.70 29.33 -14.18
C ASP A 704 10.02 29.99 -14.59
N CYS A 705 10.15 30.47 -15.83
CA CYS A 705 11.31 31.26 -16.25
C CYS A 705 11.46 32.57 -15.46
N ILE A 706 10.38 33.32 -15.23
CA ILE A 706 10.39 34.55 -14.44
C ILE A 706 10.81 34.25 -12.99
N GLN A 707 10.21 33.24 -12.38
CA GLN A 707 10.48 32.88 -10.98
C GLN A 707 11.93 32.38 -10.78
N ASN A 708 12.48 31.65 -11.75
CA ASN A 708 13.91 31.28 -11.76
C ASN A 708 14.83 32.51 -11.95
N LEU A 709 14.45 33.51 -12.75
CA LEU A 709 15.22 34.76 -12.88
C LEU A 709 15.23 35.58 -11.57
N THR A 710 14.08 35.69 -10.89
CA THR A 710 13.98 36.34 -9.57
C THR A 710 14.85 35.64 -8.53
N LEU A 711 14.85 34.30 -8.49
CA LEU A 711 15.71 33.51 -7.60
C LEU A 711 17.20 33.67 -7.93
N LYS A 712 17.57 33.81 -9.21
CA LYS A 712 18.96 34.06 -9.62
C LYS A 712 19.45 35.44 -9.19
N GLN A 713 18.57 36.43 -9.14
CA GLN A 713 18.87 37.77 -8.62
C GLN A 713 18.98 37.79 -7.09
N SER A 714 18.11 37.08 -6.37
CA SER A 714 18.16 37.03 -4.89
C SER A 714 19.37 36.25 -4.37
N VAL A 715 19.79 35.17 -5.02
CA VAL A 715 21.03 34.44 -4.64
C VAL A 715 22.26 35.35 -4.78
N ASN A 716 22.33 36.16 -5.83
CA ASN A 716 23.44 37.10 -6.04
C ASN A 716 23.48 38.24 -5.00
N SER A 717 22.33 38.69 -4.47
CA SER A 717 22.33 39.70 -3.41
C SER A 717 22.75 39.13 -2.05
N VAL A 718 22.43 37.86 -1.77
CA VAL A 718 22.86 37.17 -0.54
C VAL A 718 24.36 36.85 -0.55
N THR A 719 24.93 36.44 -1.68
CA THR A 719 26.39 36.24 -1.80
C THR A 719 27.17 37.56 -1.70
N ALA A 720 26.63 38.67 -2.20
CA ALA A 720 27.22 39.99 -1.99
C ALA A 720 27.24 40.39 -0.51
N ALA A 721 26.13 40.19 0.23
CA ALA A 721 26.05 40.51 1.66
C ALA A 721 26.96 39.62 2.54
N SER A 722 27.14 38.35 2.18
CA SER A 722 27.99 37.42 2.93
C SER A 722 29.50 37.65 2.70
N ALA A 723 29.89 38.17 1.52
CA ALA A 723 31.29 38.47 1.19
C ALA A 723 31.86 39.67 1.96
N THR A 724 31.02 40.61 2.42
CA THR A 724 31.46 41.79 3.18
C THR A 724 31.79 41.49 4.65
N ALA A 725 31.48 40.29 5.15
CA ALA A 725 31.58 39.95 6.58
C ALA A 725 32.83 39.14 6.98
N GLN A 726 33.76 38.84 6.06
CA GLN A 726 34.93 37.99 6.33
C GLN A 726 36.29 38.64 6.01
N LEU A 727 36.35 39.96 5.79
CA LEU A 727 37.57 40.68 5.44
C LEU A 727 37.95 41.77 6.45
N GLU A 728 37.98 41.45 7.76
CA GLU A 728 38.61 42.36 8.74
C GLU A 728 39.03 41.72 10.10
N ILE A 729 39.76 40.60 10.10
CA ILE A 729 40.51 40.16 11.30
C ILE A 729 41.92 39.66 10.94
N GLY A 730 42.95 40.41 11.36
CA GLY A 730 44.29 39.86 11.56
C GLY A 730 45.47 40.83 11.40
N THR A 731 45.92 41.47 12.48
CA THR A 731 47.37 41.63 12.78
C THR A 731 47.66 42.07 14.23
N HIS A 732 48.29 41.16 14.98
CA HIS A 732 49.25 41.33 16.09
C HIS A 732 48.96 42.07 17.44
N LYS A 733 49.67 41.55 18.46
CA LYS A 733 49.58 41.79 19.91
C LYS A 733 50.37 43.04 20.38
N SER A 734 49.89 43.76 21.41
CA SER A 734 50.52 43.82 22.75
C SER A 734 49.82 44.76 23.76
N SER A 735 49.86 44.38 25.04
CA SER A 735 49.75 45.17 26.30
C SER A 735 49.16 46.61 26.36
N GLY A 736 48.24 46.85 27.31
CA GLY A 736 48.21 48.11 28.09
C GLY A 736 46.86 48.82 28.26
N MET A 737 46.40 48.97 29.51
CA MET A 737 45.31 49.85 29.99
C MET A 737 45.67 51.36 29.96
N PRO A 738 44.73 52.33 30.18
CA PRO A 738 43.31 52.41 29.79
C PRO A 738 42.97 53.85 29.21
N PRO A 739 41.83 54.57 29.46
CA PRO A 739 41.12 55.37 28.43
C PRO A 739 41.16 56.91 28.75
N PRO A 740 40.20 57.81 28.37
CA PRO A 740 39.06 57.75 27.43
C PRO A 740 38.90 58.99 26.47
N ASP A 741 37.77 59.01 25.77
CA ASP A 741 36.88 60.18 25.56
C ASP A 741 36.92 61.07 24.29
N ALA A 742 35.80 61.79 24.09
CA ALA A 742 35.56 62.98 23.24
C ALA A 742 35.34 62.84 21.70
N SER A 743 34.11 62.49 21.34
CA SER A 743 33.15 63.32 20.57
C SER A 743 33.54 64.12 19.28
N ASN A 744 32.66 63.96 18.29
CA ASN A 744 31.97 65.00 17.48
C ASN A 744 32.58 65.64 16.21
N LYS A 745 31.69 65.73 15.20
CA LYS A 745 31.59 66.67 14.04
C LYS A 745 32.58 66.50 12.88
N VAL A 746 32.28 66.66 11.57
CA VAL A 746 31.09 66.93 10.67
C VAL A 746 31.57 67.89 9.55
N PHE A 747 30.97 67.82 8.34
CA PHE A 747 31.19 68.62 7.10
C PHE A 747 32.41 68.17 6.25
N ASP A 748 32.24 67.73 4.99
CA ASP A 748 31.97 68.41 3.69
C ASP A 748 33.29 68.44 2.85
N GLU A 749 33.35 68.48 1.52
CA GLU A 749 32.35 68.56 0.43
C GLU A 749 32.96 67.91 -0.85
N ASP A 750 32.11 67.52 -1.81
CA ASP A 750 32.30 67.39 -3.28
C ASP A 750 33.68 67.26 -3.97
N ALA A 751 33.79 66.31 -4.92
CA ALA A 751 33.58 66.59 -6.36
C ALA A 751 33.92 65.44 -7.37
N MET A 752 33.15 65.39 -8.47
CA MET A 752 33.46 64.85 -9.82
C MET A 752 33.62 63.33 -10.10
N SER A 753 32.47 62.67 -10.36
CA SER A 753 32.02 61.96 -11.59
C SER A 753 33.04 61.39 -12.62
N PRO A 754 32.74 60.25 -13.32
CA PRO A 754 31.74 60.31 -14.41
C PRO A 754 30.77 59.11 -14.58
N ARG A 755 29.71 59.42 -15.36
CA ARG A 755 28.64 58.62 -16.01
C ARG A 755 29.14 57.40 -16.84
N SER A 756 28.35 56.42 -17.28
CA SER A 756 26.94 55.99 -17.07
C SER A 756 26.73 54.61 -17.73
N ASN A 757 25.62 53.91 -17.42
CA ASN A 757 24.66 53.28 -18.37
C ASN A 757 23.85 52.16 -17.67
N GLY A 758 22.53 52.34 -17.51
CA GLY A 758 21.72 51.32 -16.83
C GLY A 758 20.25 51.64 -16.54
N GLU A 759 19.52 52.42 -17.36
CA GLU A 759 18.09 52.72 -17.11
C GLU A 759 17.12 52.43 -18.27
N ASP A 760 17.57 52.09 -19.47
CA ASP A 760 16.67 51.91 -20.64
C ASP A 760 15.89 50.58 -20.68
N LEU A 761 16.20 49.60 -19.82
CA LEU A 761 15.58 48.27 -19.84
C LEU A 761 14.35 48.11 -18.91
N VAL A 762 14.16 49.01 -17.94
CA VAL A 762 13.02 48.91 -17.00
C VAL A 762 11.72 49.41 -17.65
N LYS A 763 11.82 50.36 -18.58
CA LYS A 763 10.65 51.03 -19.18
C LYS A 763 9.86 50.15 -20.16
N MET A 764 10.50 49.18 -20.80
CA MET A 764 9.84 48.25 -21.73
C MET A 764 8.99 47.16 -21.03
N SER A 765 9.17 46.94 -19.73
CA SER A 765 8.46 45.91 -18.97
C SER A 765 7.04 46.32 -18.56
N GLN A 766 6.82 47.62 -18.29
CA GLN A 766 5.54 48.12 -17.77
C GLN A 766 4.49 48.34 -18.87
N ASP A 767 4.90 48.68 -20.09
CA ASP A 767 3.96 48.88 -21.21
C ASP A 767 3.39 47.56 -21.78
N ALA A 768 4.08 46.42 -21.57
CA ALA A 768 3.61 45.11 -22.02
C ALA A 768 2.41 44.56 -21.22
N LEU A 769 2.19 45.04 -19.99
CA LEU A 769 1.07 44.63 -19.13
C LEU A 769 -0.19 45.50 -19.30
N ALA A 770 -0.11 46.63 -20.01
CA ALA A 770 -1.23 47.55 -20.21
C ALA A 770 -2.11 47.23 -21.44
N CYS A 771 -1.68 46.31 -22.33
CA CYS A 771 -2.38 46.01 -23.60
C CYS A 771 -3.30 44.78 -23.58
N LEU A 772 -3.64 44.23 -22.41
CA LEU A 772 -4.53 43.03 -22.29
C LEU A 772 -5.83 43.29 -21.50
N SER A 773 -6.25 44.56 -21.34
CA SER A 773 -7.39 44.93 -20.49
C SER A 773 -8.35 45.98 -21.10
N GLN A 774 -8.65 45.92 -22.41
CA GLN A 774 -9.72 46.73 -23.02
C GLN A 774 -10.61 45.98 -24.04
N SER A 775 -11.69 45.38 -23.54
CA SER A 775 -13.06 45.34 -24.14
C SER A 775 -13.95 44.47 -23.21
N ASN A 776 -15.19 44.80 -22.88
CA ASN A 776 -16.04 45.94 -23.24
C ASN A 776 -16.58 46.62 -21.97
N ALA A 777 -16.84 47.93 -22.07
CA ALA A 777 -17.73 48.61 -21.15
C ALA A 777 -18.98 49.07 -21.92
N ASN A 778 -20.16 48.73 -21.43
CA ASN A 778 -21.35 49.54 -21.65
C ASN A 778 -22.17 49.60 -20.35
N ARG A 779 -22.50 50.84 -19.97
CA ARG A 779 -23.18 51.30 -18.74
C ARG A 779 -24.73 51.23 -18.92
N PRO A 780 -25.60 51.73 -17.99
CA PRO A 780 -25.36 52.39 -16.68
C PRO A 780 -26.23 51.94 -15.47
N HIS A 781 -25.86 52.47 -14.28
CA HIS A 781 -26.66 52.94 -13.10
C HIS A 781 -27.99 52.23 -12.73
N GLN A 782 -28.34 51.97 -11.46
CA GLN A 782 -28.29 52.86 -10.27
C GLN A 782 -28.50 52.05 -8.95
N PRO A 783 -28.02 52.51 -7.76
CA PRO A 783 -28.32 51.92 -6.42
C PRO A 783 -29.58 52.59 -5.79
N PRO A 784 -30.01 52.37 -4.50
CA PRO A 784 -29.41 51.63 -3.36
C PRO A 784 -30.40 50.80 -2.48
N GLN A 785 -29.92 50.34 -1.31
CA GLN A 785 -30.58 50.31 0.04
C GLN A 785 -30.66 48.97 0.81
N ASP A 786 -30.44 49.11 2.12
CA ASP A 786 -30.57 48.09 3.16
C ASP A 786 -31.98 47.53 3.31
N LEU A 787 -32.09 46.29 3.81
CA LEU A 787 -32.75 45.94 5.09
C LEU A 787 -32.50 44.45 5.41
N GLY A 788 -32.69 44.05 6.67
CA GLY A 788 -32.28 42.73 7.18
C GLY A 788 -33.38 41.65 7.14
N GLU A 789 -33.28 40.72 8.11
CA GLU A 789 -34.19 39.62 8.45
C GLU A 789 -33.96 38.24 7.75
N GLU A 790 -33.52 37.27 8.56
CA GLU A 790 -34.00 35.87 8.53
C GLU A 790 -35.54 35.81 8.68
N PRO A 791 -36.30 34.71 8.36
CA PRO A 791 -35.89 33.30 8.40
C PRO A 791 -36.56 32.37 7.33
N ALA A 792 -36.51 31.06 7.61
CA ALA A 792 -37.56 30.04 7.32
C ALA A 792 -37.51 29.24 5.99
N LEU A 793 -36.60 28.26 5.92
CA LEU A 793 -36.74 27.09 5.02
C LEU A 793 -36.62 25.71 5.70
N VAL A 794 -36.53 25.65 7.04
CA VAL A 794 -36.33 24.37 7.79
C VAL A 794 -37.64 23.80 8.35
N LYS A 795 -38.73 24.59 8.42
CA LYS A 795 -39.99 24.15 9.05
C LYS A 795 -40.98 23.43 8.11
N ALA A 796 -40.87 23.65 6.80
CA ALA A 796 -41.81 23.10 5.82
C ALA A 796 -41.57 21.61 5.48
N THR A 797 -40.36 21.09 5.69
CA THR A 797 -39.99 19.71 5.35
C THR A 797 -40.44 18.70 6.42
N ILE A 798 -40.57 19.13 7.68
CA ILE A 798 -40.82 18.24 8.83
C ILE A 798 -42.31 17.88 8.99
N GLU A 799 -43.25 18.75 8.57
CA GLU A 799 -44.69 18.45 8.66
C GLU A 799 -45.20 17.50 7.55
N ARG A 800 -44.45 17.33 6.45
CA ARG A 800 -44.88 16.51 5.30
C ARG A 800 -44.64 15.00 5.46
N ILE A 801 -44.05 14.58 6.59
CA ILE A 801 -43.72 13.16 6.90
C ILE A 801 -44.70 12.55 7.94
N ARG A 802 -45.62 13.34 8.51
CA ARG A 802 -46.54 12.88 9.57
C ARG A 802 -47.96 12.50 9.14
N THR A 803 -48.27 12.49 7.85
CA THR A 803 -49.63 12.22 7.31
C THR A 803 -49.70 11.04 6.32
N ILE A 804 -48.94 9.97 6.57
CA ILE A 804 -49.20 8.64 5.98
C ILE A 804 -49.16 7.58 7.08
N ARG A 805 -50.16 7.63 7.96
CA ARG A 805 -50.47 6.58 8.93
C ARG A 805 -51.92 6.77 9.40
N ASP A 806 -52.86 6.12 8.71
CA ASP A 806 -54.03 5.40 9.29
C ASP A 806 -55.12 5.07 8.25
N GLY A 807 -55.43 3.77 8.13
CA GLY A 807 -56.72 3.19 7.68
C GLY A 807 -57.01 3.00 6.18
N PRO A 808 -58.00 2.15 5.80
CA PRO A 808 -58.84 1.27 6.64
C PRO A 808 -58.85 -0.24 6.22
N GLU A 809 -59.65 -1.03 6.95
CA GLU A 809 -59.89 -2.48 6.81
C GLU A 809 -61.05 -2.84 5.84
N ASP A 810 -61.05 -4.07 5.31
CA ASP A 810 -62.19 -5.01 5.08
C ASP A 810 -61.71 -6.14 4.13
N ASP A 811 -61.50 -7.38 4.60
CA ASP A 811 -62.47 -8.48 4.83
C ASP A 811 -63.08 -9.12 3.57
N GLN A 812 -62.58 -10.31 3.18
CA GLN A 812 -63.39 -11.44 2.68
C GLN A 812 -62.69 -12.78 2.98
N ARG A 813 -63.50 -13.83 3.14
CA ARG A 813 -63.14 -15.17 3.65
C ARG A 813 -63.12 -16.24 2.55
N GLU A 814 -62.34 -17.31 2.77
CA GLU A 814 -62.51 -18.74 2.38
C GLU A 814 -61.10 -19.41 2.26
N GLY A 815 -60.79 -20.63 2.73
CA GLY A 815 -61.50 -21.60 3.57
C GLY A 815 -60.61 -22.84 3.92
N VAL A 816 -60.75 -23.37 5.14
CA VAL A 816 -60.51 -24.75 5.70
C VAL A 816 -59.83 -25.80 4.78
N THR A 817 -58.71 -26.48 5.12
CA THR A 817 -58.51 -27.69 6.02
C THR A 817 -56.99 -27.97 6.21
N THR A 818 -56.32 -28.03 7.39
CA THR A 818 -56.30 -28.99 8.55
C THR A 818 -55.41 -30.25 8.47
N HIS A 819 -54.53 -30.43 9.48
CA HIS A 819 -53.84 -31.65 9.99
C HIS A 819 -52.74 -32.33 9.13
N ASP A 820 -51.67 -32.95 9.66
CA ASP A 820 -51.19 -33.18 11.05
C ASP A 820 -49.67 -33.48 11.09
N GLY A 821 -48.98 -33.39 12.25
CA GLY A 821 -47.61 -33.94 12.38
C GLY A 821 -46.69 -33.44 13.51
N LEU A 822 -46.88 -33.94 14.74
CA LEU A 822 -46.00 -33.79 15.92
C LEU A 822 -45.38 -35.18 16.25
N GLU A 823 -44.22 -35.42 16.89
CA GLU A 823 -43.15 -34.64 17.56
C GLU A 823 -41.93 -35.63 17.82
N PRO A 824 -40.95 -35.46 18.73
CA PRO A 824 -39.96 -34.39 18.96
C PRO A 824 -38.50 -34.88 19.27
N ILE A 825 -37.63 -33.95 19.72
CA ILE A 825 -36.38 -34.12 20.53
C ILE A 825 -35.14 -34.80 19.89
N ARG A 826 -34.03 -34.05 19.79
CA ARG A 826 -32.73 -34.38 20.44
C ARG A 826 -31.77 -33.18 20.52
N GLN A 827 -31.14 -32.99 21.68
CA GLN A 827 -30.08 -32.00 21.93
C GLN A 827 -28.70 -32.50 21.43
N PRO A 828 -27.77 -31.62 21.05
CA PRO A 828 -26.35 -31.91 21.02
C PRO A 828 -25.65 -31.49 22.34
N THR A 829 -25.28 -32.52 23.10
CA THR A 829 -24.16 -32.66 24.05
C THR A 829 -23.17 -31.49 24.26
N LYS A 830 -22.93 -31.16 25.56
CA LYS A 830 -21.69 -30.54 26.06
C LYS A 830 -20.51 -31.53 26.04
N CYS A 831 -19.29 -31.05 25.78
CA CYS A 831 -18.01 -31.61 26.28
C CYS A 831 -16.88 -30.54 26.14
N PRO A 832 -15.70 -30.66 26.78
CA PRO A 832 -15.48 -29.84 27.99
C PRO A 832 -14.19 -29.00 28.02
N LEU A 833 -14.26 -27.87 28.73
CA LEU A 833 -13.12 -27.12 29.27
C LEU A 833 -12.79 -27.62 30.69
N SER A 834 -11.54 -28.03 30.95
CA SER A 834 -10.95 -28.08 32.30
C SER A 834 -9.45 -28.39 32.25
N TYR A 835 -8.70 -27.98 33.31
CA TYR A 835 -7.26 -28.14 33.54
C TYR A 835 -6.35 -27.16 32.74
N ILE A 836 -5.54 -26.27 33.34
CA ILE A 836 -5.15 -26.07 34.75
C ILE A 836 -5.16 -24.58 35.13
N CYS A 837 -5.75 -24.26 36.29
CA CYS A 837 -5.38 -23.10 37.09
C CYS A 837 -5.58 -23.48 38.57
N ASP A 838 -4.51 -23.49 39.39
CA ASP A 838 -4.59 -23.07 40.81
C ASP A 838 -3.24 -23.14 41.54
N LYS A 839 -2.88 -21.99 42.14
CA LYS A 839 -1.95 -21.66 43.26
C LYS A 839 -1.28 -20.31 42.96
N ALA A 840 -1.94 -19.17 43.17
CA ALA A 840 -2.53 -18.62 44.41
C ALA A 840 -1.48 -18.12 45.42
N GLU A 841 -1.56 -16.81 45.67
CA GLU A 841 -1.17 -16.06 46.88
C GLU A 841 0.24 -16.26 47.46
N ARG A 842 1.15 -15.35 47.06
CA ARG A 842 2.10 -14.64 47.94
C ARG A 842 2.56 -13.32 47.33
#